data_AF-A0A2H3PAH8-F1
#
_entry.id   AF-A0A2H3PAH8-F1
#
_cell.length_a   1.000
_cell.length_b   1.000
_cell.length_c   1.000
_cell.angle_alpha   90.00
_cell.angle_beta   90.00
_cell.angle_gamma   90.00
#
_symmetry.space_group_name_H-M   'P 1'
#
loop_
_entity.id
_entity.type
_entity.pdbx_description
1 polymer ?
#
loop_
_entity_poly.entity_id
_entity_poly.type
_entity_poly.pdbx_seq_one_letter_code
_entity_poly.pdbx_strand_id
1 'polypeptide(L)'
;MLRSKLILWTVLAGLFLGLAACDDDNPVSDDPDPDPDPDPTQTIGDIVGDDDNFSTLLAALEEAGLASALADEEDTFTVFAPNNDAFGPINTEVLLGQSDALEAVLGYHVIPDQALTASDLQEGENTVETLSGDELTVEVNDDGVFIEGSEVIQTDVEAANGVIHVLDRALLGNQNLANTAWFVSETEELYNAVVGAELGDAFANEEGWTVFGPNNATFENADLSGFSSEEIQQILQYHVYAASAVDSGGLLGLLEENDGTVAIETLQGEDLTITQDGDQIVFNGGQATLDMANLDYVASNGILHVIDGLLLPPSIAEANADAISYDLAAQSNSGAIPDGVNGTATFWRYGDTQTIVTLELTDGATGASVSHPAHIHNGSAEEGGSIEYYLTPLDGSGGGGTSARVIDVPFEELTDFNGYINIHESVANLGTVVSQGNIGANASGTVQEGLEFIESPRSTDYDLAANANDGDVAPNGVPATATFLELTSDLTLVTLDMNIDGATGASVSHPAHIHNGNAAEGGGIEYYLGPIDGSDADSRSSKIVSEPYDTLTGFDGYINIHESVANLGTVVSQGNIGANAGDDGSSTADVTVTIDNNGASSWSVTNVDGASGVAGSEENPDLTLTVGTRYRFVNNGGGAHPLGFQNASAEYLLNQDGDGSLEGNTAINYEEDGDGITFTYTQELADAVATYRCTVHGSMEGAVQTSN
;
A
#
# COMPACT_ATOMS: atom_id res chain seq x y z
N MET A 1 -30.93 -19.45 -29.14
CA MET A 1 -31.08 -20.61 -30.06
C MET A 1 -30.58 -21.86 -29.33
N LEU A 2 -31.42 -22.89 -29.25
CA LEU A 2 -31.14 -24.19 -28.63
C LEU A 2 -29.81 -24.80 -29.11
N ARG A 3 -29.10 -25.52 -28.22
CA ARG A 3 -28.86 -26.97 -28.37
C ARG A 3 -28.17 -27.62 -27.16
N SER A 4 -28.99 -28.39 -26.44
CA SER A 4 -28.65 -29.56 -25.61
C SER A 4 -27.69 -30.54 -26.29
N LYS A 5 -26.83 -31.22 -25.50
CA LYS A 5 -26.29 -32.55 -25.83
C LYS A 5 -26.25 -33.49 -24.62
N LEU A 6 -26.87 -34.63 -24.85
CA LEU A 6 -27.00 -35.86 -24.05
C LEU A 6 -25.71 -36.71 -23.99
N ILE A 7 -25.41 -37.21 -22.79
CA ILE A 7 -25.11 -38.60 -22.34
C ILE A 7 -24.90 -39.71 -23.41
N LEU A 8 -23.80 -40.51 -23.33
CA LEU A 8 -23.83 -42.01 -23.18
C LEU A 8 -22.46 -42.78 -23.27
N TRP A 9 -22.17 -43.57 -22.21
CA TRP A 9 -21.74 -45.02 -22.13
C TRP A 9 -20.33 -45.44 -22.66
N THR A 10 -19.54 -46.40 -22.11
CA THR A 10 -19.83 -47.72 -21.48
C THR A 10 -18.55 -48.47 -21.01
N VAL A 11 -18.63 -49.25 -19.89
CA VAL A 11 -18.24 -50.69 -19.64
C VAL A 11 -16.75 -51.17 -19.70
N LEU A 12 -16.18 -52.03 -18.82
CA LEU A 12 -16.42 -53.46 -18.38
C LEU A 12 -15.45 -53.73 -17.18
N ALA A 13 -15.62 -54.62 -16.19
CA ALA A 13 -15.94 -56.05 -16.23
C ALA A 13 -16.15 -56.62 -14.80
N GLY A 14 -17.05 -57.58 -14.66
CA GLY A 14 -17.22 -58.38 -13.44
C GLY A 14 -16.56 -59.77 -13.52
N LEU A 15 -16.47 -60.48 -12.39
CA LEU A 15 -16.44 -61.95 -12.35
C LEU A 15 -16.82 -62.55 -10.98
N PHE A 16 -17.94 -63.28 -11.00
CA PHE A 16 -18.28 -64.55 -10.33
C PHE A 16 -18.50 -64.74 -8.81
N LEU A 17 -19.69 -65.33 -8.57
CA LEU A 17 -20.23 -66.00 -7.39
C LEU A 17 -19.36 -67.13 -6.81
N GLY A 18 -19.39 -67.26 -5.48
CA GLY A 18 -19.19 -68.49 -4.74
C GLY A 18 -19.98 -68.47 -3.42
N LEU A 19 -21.01 -69.31 -3.31
CA LEU A 19 -21.74 -69.61 -2.08
C LEU A 19 -20.89 -70.52 -1.18
N ALA A 20 -20.73 -70.15 0.09
CA ALA A 20 -20.43 -71.07 1.19
C ALA A 20 -21.02 -70.50 2.49
N ALA A 21 -21.86 -71.30 3.14
CA ALA A 21 -22.39 -71.04 4.48
C ALA A 21 -21.45 -71.65 5.53
N CYS A 22 -21.24 -70.94 6.66
CA CYS A 22 -21.29 -71.48 8.03
C CYS A 22 -20.91 -70.41 9.07
N ASP A 23 -21.73 -70.37 10.13
CA ASP A 23 -21.51 -69.96 11.53
C ASP A 23 -20.91 -68.59 11.90
N ASP A 24 -21.79 -67.84 12.58
CA ASP A 24 -21.69 -67.21 13.91
C ASP A 24 -20.56 -66.24 14.27
N ASP A 25 -20.96 -65.24 15.06
CA ASP A 25 -20.18 -64.13 15.64
C ASP A 25 -19.88 -62.91 14.75
N ASN A 26 -20.91 -62.08 14.52
CA ASN A 26 -20.71 -60.68 14.15
C ASN A 26 -20.58 -59.83 15.44
N PRO A 27 -19.49 -59.06 15.63
CA PRO A 27 -19.39 -58.11 16.72
C PRO A 27 -20.31 -56.90 16.47
N VAL A 28 -20.80 -56.35 17.58
CA VAL A 28 -21.69 -55.19 17.70
C VAL A 28 -21.20 -54.04 16.81
N SER A 29 -22.11 -53.52 15.98
CA SER A 29 -21.97 -52.23 15.31
C SER A 29 -22.20 -51.12 16.32
N ASP A 30 -21.16 -50.34 16.61
CA ASP A 30 -21.26 -49.02 17.22
C ASP A 30 -21.86 -48.07 16.16
N ASP A 31 -23.17 -47.87 16.22
CA ASP A 31 -23.86 -46.72 15.64
C ASP A 31 -24.18 -45.80 16.82
N PRO A 32 -23.79 -44.50 16.82
CA PRO A 32 -24.30 -43.57 17.82
C PRO A 32 -25.82 -43.46 17.64
N ASP A 33 -26.56 -43.72 18.72
CA ASP A 33 -28.02 -43.51 18.78
C ASP A 33 -28.33 -42.06 18.32
N PRO A 34 -29.35 -41.82 17.49
CA PRO A 34 -29.91 -40.47 17.34
C PRO A 34 -30.42 -40.00 18.70
N ASP A 35 -30.18 -38.74 19.05
CA ASP A 35 -30.69 -38.13 20.29
C ASP A 35 -32.19 -38.43 20.44
N PRO A 36 -32.66 -38.82 21.63
CA PRO A 36 -34.08 -39.07 21.85
C PRO A 36 -34.86 -37.76 21.72
N ASP A 37 -35.85 -37.74 20.83
CA ASP A 37 -36.94 -36.75 20.80
C ASP A 37 -37.43 -36.49 22.25
N PRO A 38 -37.58 -35.23 22.70
CA PRO A 38 -37.96 -34.93 24.07
C PRO A 38 -39.30 -35.58 24.43
N ASP A 39 -39.43 -36.04 25.67
CA ASP A 39 -40.67 -36.63 26.20
C ASP A 39 -41.71 -35.49 26.29
N PRO A 40 -42.92 -35.59 25.68
CA PRO A 40 -43.96 -34.53 25.66
C PRO A 40 -44.59 -34.26 27.05
N THR A 41 -43.89 -34.64 28.11
CA THR A 41 -44.18 -34.33 29.51
C THR A 41 -43.23 -33.28 30.11
N GLN A 42 -42.16 -32.88 29.40
CA GLN A 42 -41.24 -31.81 29.84
C GLN A 42 -41.76 -30.44 29.40
N THR A 43 -41.68 -29.44 30.28
CA THR A 43 -41.98 -28.05 29.92
C THR A 43 -40.85 -27.44 29.08
N ILE A 44 -41.10 -26.30 28.43
CA ILE A 44 -40.08 -25.54 27.71
C ILE A 44 -38.89 -25.21 28.63
N GLY A 45 -39.17 -24.77 29.86
CA GLY A 45 -38.13 -24.52 30.86
C GLY A 45 -37.31 -25.76 31.22
N ASP A 46 -37.93 -26.95 31.27
CA ASP A 46 -37.20 -28.21 31.50
C ASP A 46 -36.32 -28.57 30.30
N ILE A 47 -36.82 -28.43 29.07
CA ILE A 47 -36.05 -28.71 27.84
C ILE A 47 -34.83 -27.79 27.74
N VAL A 48 -35.03 -26.48 27.92
CA VAL A 48 -33.93 -25.49 27.92
C VAL A 48 -32.95 -25.74 29.07
N GLY A 49 -33.42 -26.25 30.21
CA GLY A 49 -32.59 -26.55 31.37
C GLY A 49 -31.78 -27.85 31.26
N ASP A 50 -32.27 -28.83 30.52
CA ASP A 50 -31.67 -30.17 30.39
C ASP A 50 -30.75 -30.33 29.16
N ASP A 51 -30.89 -29.46 28.15
CA ASP A 51 -30.09 -29.49 26.91
C ASP A 51 -28.90 -28.51 26.97
N ASP A 52 -27.68 -29.07 26.87
CA ASP A 52 -26.41 -28.32 26.90
C ASP A 52 -26.32 -27.28 25.76
N ASN A 53 -27.06 -27.45 24.65
CA ASN A 53 -27.10 -26.51 23.53
C ASN A 53 -27.79 -25.18 23.85
N PHE A 54 -28.56 -25.11 24.95
CA PHE A 54 -29.23 -23.88 25.39
C PHE A 54 -28.60 -23.25 26.65
N SER A 55 -27.40 -23.67 27.04
CA SER A 55 -26.75 -23.20 28.28
C SER A 55 -26.63 -21.67 28.37
N THR A 56 -26.37 -20.97 27.26
CA THR A 56 -26.31 -19.50 27.22
C THR A 56 -27.71 -18.88 27.39
N LEU A 57 -28.72 -19.43 26.71
CA LEU A 57 -30.12 -19.00 26.86
C LEU A 57 -30.63 -19.22 28.29
N LEU A 58 -30.31 -20.36 28.91
CA LEU A 58 -30.64 -20.65 30.30
C LEU A 58 -30.04 -19.60 31.25
N ALA A 59 -28.75 -19.29 31.11
CA ALA A 59 -28.08 -18.28 31.93
C ALA A 59 -28.75 -16.89 31.79
N ALA A 60 -29.14 -16.52 30.57
CA ALA A 60 -29.87 -15.28 30.29
C ALA A 60 -31.26 -15.27 30.95
N LEU A 61 -32.02 -16.37 30.83
CA LEU A 61 -33.32 -16.54 31.47
C LEU A 61 -33.24 -16.52 33.00
N GLU A 62 -32.19 -17.09 33.58
CA GLU A 62 -31.95 -17.06 35.03
C GLU A 62 -31.63 -15.63 35.51
N GLU A 63 -30.78 -14.90 34.78
CA GLU A 63 -30.43 -13.51 35.11
C GLU A 63 -31.65 -12.58 34.99
N ALA A 64 -32.47 -12.77 33.96
CA ALA A 64 -33.74 -12.04 33.78
C ALA A 64 -34.85 -12.48 34.75
N GLY A 65 -34.68 -13.60 35.45
CA GLY A 65 -35.71 -14.18 36.32
C GLY A 65 -36.92 -14.75 35.57
N LEU A 66 -36.75 -15.08 34.29
CA LEU A 66 -37.80 -15.60 33.40
C LEU A 66 -37.84 -17.14 33.33
N ALA A 67 -36.80 -17.83 33.80
CA ALA A 67 -36.73 -19.30 33.75
C ALA A 67 -37.95 -20.00 34.37
N SER A 68 -38.51 -19.47 35.47
CA SER A 68 -39.71 -20.05 36.10
C SER A 68 -41.00 -19.82 35.31
N ALA A 69 -41.06 -18.78 34.48
CA ALA A 69 -42.26 -18.51 33.67
C ALA A 69 -42.38 -19.53 32.53
N LEU A 70 -41.26 -19.90 31.89
CA LEU A 70 -41.25 -20.91 30.83
C LEU A 70 -41.47 -22.35 31.34
N ALA A 71 -41.44 -22.56 32.65
CA ALA A 71 -41.73 -23.84 33.30
C ALA A 71 -43.17 -23.94 33.84
N ASP A 72 -44.02 -22.92 33.67
CA ASP A 72 -45.41 -22.97 34.11
C ASP A 72 -46.25 -23.82 33.13
N GLU A 73 -46.81 -24.92 33.63
CA GLU A 73 -47.67 -25.84 32.86
C GLU A 73 -49.06 -25.24 32.54
N GLU A 74 -49.49 -24.17 33.24
CA GLU A 74 -50.79 -23.54 32.97
C GLU A 74 -50.75 -22.56 31.79
N ASP A 75 -49.57 -22.12 31.38
CA ASP A 75 -49.36 -21.21 30.26
C ASP A 75 -49.04 -21.96 28.96
N THR A 76 -49.08 -21.27 27.82
CA THR A 76 -48.75 -21.85 26.51
C THR A 76 -47.89 -20.89 25.72
N PHE A 77 -46.75 -21.35 25.21
CA PHE A 77 -45.79 -20.52 24.50
C PHE A 77 -45.32 -21.13 23.17
N THR A 78 -44.84 -20.27 22.28
CA THR A 78 -43.91 -20.65 21.22
C THR A 78 -42.61 -19.91 21.48
N VAL A 79 -41.50 -20.62 21.59
CA VAL A 79 -40.19 -20.02 21.86
C VAL A 79 -39.27 -20.22 20.67
N PHE A 80 -38.83 -19.13 20.07
CA PHE A 80 -37.74 -19.15 19.12
C PHE A 80 -36.42 -19.14 19.91
N ALA A 81 -35.86 -20.31 20.20
CA ALA A 81 -34.74 -20.49 21.11
C ALA A 81 -33.40 -20.41 20.37
N PRO A 82 -32.58 -19.36 20.56
CA PRO A 82 -31.20 -19.38 20.07
C PRO A 82 -30.38 -20.46 20.79
N ASN A 83 -29.65 -21.27 20.03
CA ASN A 83 -28.67 -22.18 20.60
C ASN A 83 -27.41 -21.42 21.07
N ASN A 84 -26.41 -22.11 21.65
CA ASN A 84 -25.20 -21.45 22.13
C ASN A 84 -24.41 -20.72 21.02
N ASP A 85 -24.35 -21.29 19.81
CA ASP A 85 -23.61 -20.70 18.67
C ASP A 85 -24.31 -19.42 18.18
N ALA A 86 -25.64 -19.36 18.29
CA ALA A 86 -26.47 -18.21 17.93
C ALA A 86 -26.21 -16.96 18.78
N PHE A 87 -25.59 -17.12 19.96
CA PHE A 87 -25.11 -16.00 20.78
C PHE A 87 -23.68 -15.56 20.44
N GLY A 88 -22.95 -16.28 19.59
CA GLY A 88 -21.56 -15.98 19.24
C GLY A 88 -21.34 -14.54 18.76
N PRO A 89 -22.19 -14.01 17.86
CA PRO A 89 -22.10 -12.62 17.40
C PRO A 89 -22.66 -11.56 18.38
N ILE A 90 -23.18 -11.97 19.54
CA ILE A 90 -23.76 -11.10 20.55
C ILE A 90 -22.77 -10.90 21.70
N ASN A 91 -22.55 -9.66 22.11
CA ASN A 91 -21.87 -9.31 23.35
C ASN A 91 -22.78 -9.63 24.55
N THR A 92 -22.83 -10.91 24.92
CA THR A 92 -23.67 -11.41 26.02
C THR A 92 -23.31 -10.79 27.36
N GLU A 93 -22.03 -10.44 27.60
CA GLU A 93 -21.62 -9.79 28.84
C GLU A 93 -22.29 -8.42 29.00
N VAL A 94 -22.30 -7.63 27.92
CA VAL A 94 -22.97 -6.33 27.90
C VAL A 94 -24.49 -6.51 28.06
N LEU A 95 -25.11 -7.41 27.31
CA LEU A 95 -26.55 -7.64 27.34
C LEU A 95 -27.02 -8.09 28.74
N LEU A 96 -26.32 -9.04 29.37
CA LEU A 96 -26.61 -9.49 30.74
C LEU A 96 -26.49 -8.37 31.77
N GLY A 97 -25.63 -7.38 31.51
CA GLY A 97 -25.50 -6.18 32.34
C GLY A 97 -26.67 -5.19 32.22
N GLN A 98 -27.55 -5.34 31.22
CA GLN A 98 -28.67 -4.45 30.94
C GLN A 98 -30.02 -5.14 31.20
N SER A 99 -30.46 -5.19 32.46
CA SER A 99 -31.67 -5.95 32.85
C SER A 99 -32.92 -5.63 32.03
N ASP A 100 -33.21 -4.35 31.77
CA ASP A 100 -34.39 -3.95 30.99
C ASP A 100 -34.29 -4.40 29.53
N ALA A 101 -33.09 -4.32 28.93
CA ALA A 101 -32.87 -4.76 27.55
C ALA A 101 -32.87 -6.30 27.45
N LEU A 102 -32.28 -6.99 28.43
CA LEU A 102 -32.28 -8.45 28.51
C LEU A 102 -33.70 -9.01 28.60
N GLU A 103 -34.55 -8.46 29.48
CA GLU A 103 -35.96 -8.86 29.59
C GLU A 103 -36.71 -8.64 28.26
N ALA A 104 -36.49 -7.47 27.62
CA ALA A 104 -37.10 -7.16 26.34
C ALA A 104 -36.64 -8.14 25.24
N VAL A 105 -35.34 -8.39 25.10
CA VAL A 105 -34.78 -9.31 24.09
C VAL A 105 -35.30 -10.73 24.32
N LEU A 106 -35.30 -11.23 25.55
CA LEU A 106 -35.82 -12.56 25.84
C LEU A 106 -37.33 -12.66 25.59
N GLY A 107 -38.10 -11.63 25.93
CA GLY A 107 -39.53 -11.55 25.61
C GLY A 107 -39.81 -11.52 24.11
N TYR A 108 -38.89 -10.97 23.31
CA TYR A 108 -39.03 -10.91 21.85
C TYR A 108 -38.94 -12.30 21.19
N HIS A 109 -38.25 -13.24 21.83
CA HIS A 109 -38.15 -14.62 21.37
C HIS A 109 -39.37 -15.49 21.72
N VAL A 110 -40.37 -14.93 22.42
CA VAL A 110 -41.51 -15.70 22.96
C VAL A 110 -42.82 -15.19 22.38
N ILE A 111 -43.64 -16.09 21.84
CA ILE A 111 -45.03 -15.81 21.47
C ILE A 111 -45.94 -16.34 22.59
N PRO A 112 -46.74 -15.48 23.25
CA PRO A 112 -47.61 -15.89 24.33
C PRO A 112 -48.92 -16.52 23.82
N ASP A 113 -49.52 -17.37 24.67
CA ASP A 113 -50.84 -18.00 24.52
C ASP A 113 -51.03 -18.88 23.27
N GLN A 114 -49.93 -19.24 22.58
CA GLN A 114 -49.98 -19.96 21.30
C GLN A 114 -48.83 -20.98 21.20
N ALA A 115 -49.15 -22.17 20.70
CA ALA A 115 -48.17 -23.22 20.36
C ALA A 115 -48.19 -23.40 18.84
N LEU A 116 -47.41 -22.58 18.15
CA LEU A 116 -47.34 -22.54 16.68
C LEU A 116 -46.33 -23.57 16.20
N THR A 117 -46.80 -24.55 15.45
CA THR A 117 -45.93 -25.48 14.72
C THR A 117 -45.51 -24.86 13.39
N ALA A 118 -44.48 -25.40 12.74
CA ALA A 118 -44.08 -25.01 11.40
C ALA A 118 -45.24 -25.13 10.39
N SER A 119 -46.20 -26.03 10.63
CA SER A 119 -47.40 -26.18 9.79
C SER A 119 -48.45 -25.08 9.98
N ASP A 120 -48.38 -24.34 11.08
CA ASP A 120 -49.25 -23.19 11.36
C ASP A 120 -48.70 -21.88 10.74
N LEU A 121 -47.42 -21.86 10.38
CA LEU A 121 -46.76 -20.75 9.70
C LEU A 121 -47.18 -20.71 8.21
N GLN A 122 -47.62 -19.54 7.74
CA GLN A 122 -48.06 -19.38 6.36
C GLN A 122 -46.88 -19.12 5.43
N GLU A 123 -46.91 -19.68 4.22
CA GLU A 123 -45.95 -19.37 3.16
C GLU A 123 -45.93 -17.85 2.87
N GLY A 124 -44.73 -17.28 2.72
CA GLY A 124 -44.48 -15.86 2.62
C GLY A 124 -44.19 -15.17 3.95
N GLU A 125 -44.21 -13.85 3.94
CA GLU A 125 -43.91 -12.98 5.09
C GLU A 125 -45.18 -12.74 5.95
N ASN A 126 -45.05 -12.94 7.26
CA ASN A 126 -46.11 -12.74 8.24
C ASN A 126 -45.55 -12.10 9.52
N THR A 127 -46.41 -11.40 10.28
CA THR A 127 -46.04 -10.87 11.60
C THR A 127 -46.77 -11.58 12.74
N VAL A 128 -46.10 -11.76 13.87
CA VAL A 128 -46.66 -12.31 15.12
C VAL A 128 -46.32 -11.41 16.31
N GLU A 129 -47.28 -11.21 17.22
CA GLU A 129 -47.07 -10.41 18.43
C GLU A 129 -46.30 -11.22 19.49
N THR A 130 -45.18 -10.67 19.97
CA THR A 130 -44.30 -11.30 20.95
C THR A 130 -44.69 -10.95 22.40
N LEU A 131 -44.05 -11.58 23.37
CA LEU A 131 -44.25 -11.31 24.80
C LEU A 131 -43.73 -9.91 25.18
N SER A 132 -42.76 -9.34 24.44
CA SER A 132 -42.35 -7.95 24.62
C SER A 132 -43.40 -6.94 24.13
N GLY A 133 -44.38 -7.40 23.35
CA GLY A 133 -45.44 -6.58 22.73
C GLY A 133 -45.09 -6.05 21.34
N ASP A 134 -43.90 -6.39 20.83
CA ASP A 134 -43.43 -6.01 19.50
C ASP A 134 -43.86 -7.07 18.47
N GLU A 135 -43.98 -6.65 17.20
CA GLU A 135 -44.22 -7.58 16.09
C GLU A 135 -42.91 -8.23 15.64
N LEU A 136 -42.93 -9.54 15.47
CA LEU A 136 -41.84 -10.35 14.94
C LEU A 136 -42.18 -10.85 13.55
N THR A 137 -41.26 -10.66 12.61
CA THR A 137 -41.45 -11.07 11.20
C THR A 137 -40.97 -12.50 10.99
N VAL A 138 -41.86 -13.31 10.42
CA VAL A 138 -41.64 -14.72 10.06
C VAL A 138 -41.77 -14.86 8.55
N GLU A 139 -40.72 -15.35 7.89
CA GLU A 139 -40.72 -15.69 6.48
C GLU A 139 -40.68 -17.21 6.31
N VAL A 140 -41.59 -17.74 5.49
CA VAL A 140 -41.55 -19.15 5.08
C VAL A 140 -41.43 -19.22 3.58
N ASN A 141 -40.34 -19.83 3.09
CA ASN A 141 -40.04 -19.96 1.67
C ASN A 141 -39.57 -21.39 1.31
N ASP A 142 -39.12 -21.59 0.07
CA ASP A 142 -38.66 -22.91 -0.41
C ASP A 142 -37.39 -23.40 0.31
N ASP A 143 -36.62 -22.50 0.93
CA ASP A 143 -35.36 -22.78 1.62
C ASP A 143 -35.56 -23.06 3.12
N GLY A 144 -36.63 -22.57 3.73
CA GLY A 144 -36.93 -22.86 5.14
C GLY A 144 -37.89 -21.86 5.81
N VAL A 145 -37.81 -21.83 7.15
CA VAL A 145 -38.46 -20.83 8.00
C VAL A 145 -37.36 -19.89 8.52
N PHE A 146 -37.57 -18.59 8.35
CA PHE A 146 -36.65 -17.54 8.77
C PHE A 146 -37.36 -16.55 9.68
N ILE A 147 -36.67 -16.11 10.72
CA ILE A 147 -37.14 -15.14 11.69
C ILE A 147 -36.20 -13.94 11.64
N GLU A 148 -36.64 -12.84 11.00
CA GLU A 148 -35.78 -11.67 10.76
C GLU A 148 -34.39 -12.04 10.16
N GLY A 149 -34.40 -12.96 9.18
CA GLY A 149 -33.19 -13.47 8.54
C GLY A 149 -32.45 -14.57 9.32
N SER A 150 -32.82 -14.87 10.57
CA SER A 150 -32.30 -16.01 11.35
C SER A 150 -32.93 -17.32 10.88
N GLU A 151 -32.15 -18.35 10.56
CA GLU A 151 -32.67 -19.65 10.12
C GLU A 151 -33.21 -20.44 11.32
N VAL A 152 -34.42 -20.99 11.17
CA VAL A 152 -34.93 -21.99 12.12
C VAL A 152 -34.31 -23.35 11.78
N ILE A 153 -33.18 -23.65 12.40
CA ILE A 153 -32.40 -24.88 12.17
C ILE A 153 -33.05 -26.15 12.73
N GLN A 154 -34.01 -26.01 13.66
CA GLN A 154 -34.83 -27.11 14.13
C GLN A 154 -36.24 -26.61 14.47
N THR A 155 -37.24 -27.16 13.79
CA THR A 155 -38.65 -26.82 14.02
C THR A 155 -39.35 -27.84 14.91
N ASP A 156 -40.45 -27.43 15.54
CA ASP A 156 -41.45 -28.33 16.15
C ASP A 156 -40.92 -29.19 17.32
N VAL A 157 -40.04 -28.64 18.16
CA VAL A 157 -39.65 -29.29 19.41
C VAL A 157 -40.82 -29.20 20.39
N GLU A 158 -41.59 -30.29 20.50
CA GLU A 158 -42.81 -30.34 21.32
C GLU A 158 -42.49 -30.29 22.83
N ALA A 159 -43.20 -29.43 23.55
CA ALA A 159 -43.13 -29.31 25.00
C ALA A 159 -44.54 -29.40 25.63
N ALA A 160 -44.62 -29.73 26.93
CA ALA A 160 -45.88 -29.85 27.67
C ALA A 160 -46.68 -28.54 27.70
N ASN A 161 -46.00 -27.39 27.64
CA ASN A 161 -46.58 -26.04 27.65
C ASN A 161 -46.26 -25.24 26.38
N GLY A 162 -45.98 -25.89 25.24
CA GLY A 162 -45.76 -25.17 23.99
C GLY A 162 -44.90 -25.85 22.92
N VAL A 163 -44.26 -25.04 22.09
CA VAL A 163 -43.31 -25.47 21.04
C VAL A 163 -42.03 -24.63 21.11
N ILE A 164 -40.88 -25.27 20.88
CA ILE A 164 -39.60 -24.58 20.65
C ILE A 164 -39.22 -24.71 19.16
N HIS A 165 -38.74 -23.60 18.59
CA HIS A 165 -38.09 -23.52 17.28
C HIS A 165 -36.67 -23.02 17.51
N VAL A 166 -35.65 -23.79 17.11
CA VAL A 166 -34.25 -23.45 17.40
C VAL A 166 -33.73 -22.52 16.31
N LEU A 167 -33.10 -21.42 16.72
CA LEU A 167 -32.50 -20.42 15.84
C LEU A 167 -30.98 -20.58 15.76
N ASP A 168 -30.42 -20.24 14.60
CA ASP A 168 -28.97 -20.09 14.40
C ASP A 168 -28.43 -18.69 14.77
N ARG A 169 -29.32 -17.72 15.05
CA ARG A 169 -28.95 -16.39 15.54
C ARG A 169 -29.94 -15.83 16.56
N ALA A 170 -29.41 -15.22 17.63
CA ALA A 170 -30.21 -14.48 18.61
C ALA A 170 -30.75 -13.16 18.02
N LEU A 171 -32.02 -12.88 18.28
CA LEU A 171 -32.76 -11.75 17.72
C LEU A 171 -32.59 -10.47 18.54
N LEU A 172 -32.44 -9.35 17.85
CA LEU A 172 -32.36 -8.01 18.43
C LEU A 172 -33.38 -7.03 17.82
N GLY A 173 -34.35 -7.50 17.03
CA GLY A 173 -35.30 -6.66 16.28
C GLY A 173 -36.12 -5.68 17.12
N ASN A 174 -36.26 -5.92 18.43
CA ASN A 174 -36.90 -4.97 19.34
C ASN A 174 -35.96 -3.93 19.97
N GLN A 175 -34.67 -4.00 19.67
CA GLN A 175 -33.67 -3.01 20.06
C GLN A 175 -33.48 -2.00 18.93
N ASN A 176 -33.28 -0.73 19.27
CA ASN A 176 -32.93 0.28 18.27
C ASN A 176 -31.50 0.07 17.74
N LEU A 177 -31.13 0.77 16.66
CA LEU A 177 -29.82 0.67 16.03
C LEU A 177 -28.66 0.99 16.98
N ALA A 178 -28.83 1.93 17.92
CA ALA A 178 -27.78 2.24 18.90
C ALA A 178 -27.53 1.05 19.84
N ASN A 179 -28.58 0.45 20.39
CA ASN A 179 -28.48 -0.74 21.23
C ASN A 179 -28.00 -1.95 20.44
N THR A 180 -28.46 -2.12 19.21
CA THR A 180 -28.05 -3.21 18.32
C THR A 180 -26.55 -3.14 18.05
N ALA A 181 -26.02 -1.95 17.69
CA ALA A 181 -24.59 -1.75 17.53
C ALA A 181 -23.79 -2.03 18.82
N TRP A 182 -24.37 -1.75 19.99
CA TRP A 182 -23.75 -2.02 21.28
C TRP A 182 -23.76 -3.51 21.67
N PHE A 183 -24.82 -4.24 21.31
CA PHE A 183 -24.98 -5.65 21.64
C PHE A 183 -24.36 -6.60 20.62
N VAL A 184 -24.09 -6.17 19.40
CA VAL A 184 -23.34 -6.95 18.42
C VAL A 184 -21.85 -6.85 18.76
N SER A 185 -21.20 -8.00 19.00
CA SER A 185 -19.81 -8.04 19.52
C SER A 185 -18.80 -7.39 18.59
N GLU A 186 -19.08 -7.38 17.29
CA GLU A 186 -18.19 -6.84 16.27
C GLU A 186 -18.32 -5.32 16.09
N THR A 187 -19.31 -4.66 16.70
CA THR A 187 -19.60 -3.23 16.45
C THR A 187 -19.60 -2.36 17.72
N GLU A 188 -18.99 -2.84 18.80
CA GLU A 188 -18.84 -2.06 20.04
C GLU A 188 -18.15 -0.71 19.79
N GLU A 189 -17.11 -0.68 18.96
CA GLU A 189 -16.40 0.56 18.64
C GLU A 189 -17.23 1.50 17.77
N LEU A 190 -18.12 0.97 16.93
CA LEU A 190 -19.10 1.80 16.22
C LEU A 190 -20.04 2.50 17.21
N TYR A 191 -20.57 1.78 18.20
CA TYR A 191 -21.40 2.39 19.25
C TYR A 191 -20.64 3.50 20.00
N ASN A 192 -19.39 3.23 20.38
CA ASN A 192 -18.53 4.23 21.04
C ASN A 192 -18.30 5.46 20.17
N ALA A 193 -18.04 5.28 18.88
CA ALA A 193 -17.83 6.35 17.91
C ALA A 193 -19.10 7.19 17.72
N VAL A 194 -20.26 6.54 17.58
CA VAL A 194 -21.58 7.20 17.44
C VAL A 194 -21.91 8.03 18.68
N VAL A 195 -21.70 7.49 19.89
CA VAL A 195 -21.90 8.24 21.14
C VAL A 195 -20.91 9.40 21.26
N GLY A 196 -19.62 9.15 20.95
CA GLY A 196 -18.57 10.16 20.99
C GLY A 196 -18.77 11.32 20.01
N ALA A 197 -19.39 11.04 18.87
CA ALA A 197 -19.75 12.01 17.84
C ALA A 197 -21.11 12.70 18.09
N GLU A 198 -21.74 12.47 19.25
CA GLU A 198 -23.06 13.02 19.60
C GLU A 198 -24.21 12.58 18.67
N LEU A 199 -24.07 11.43 17.99
CA LEU A 199 -25.06 10.85 17.08
C LEU A 199 -25.96 9.77 17.72
N GLY A 200 -25.72 9.42 18.99
CA GLY A 200 -26.46 8.37 19.71
C GLY A 200 -27.97 8.59 19.74
N ASP A 201 -28.43 9.83 19.93
CA ASP A 201 -29.85 10.16 19.89
C ASP A 201 -30.47 9.90 18.50
N ALA A 202 -29.72 10.13 17.42
CA ALA A 202 -30.22 9.89 16.06
C ALA A 202 -30.33 8.38 15.79
N PHE A 203 -29.28 7.61 16.11
CA PHE A 203 -29.28 6.14 15.99
C PHE A 203 -30.37 5.48 16.82
N ALA A 204 -30.76 6.08 17.95
CA ALA A 204 -31.80 5.53 18.81
C ALA A 204 -33.24 5.84 18.35
N ASN A 205 -33.47 6.88 17.54
CA ASN A 205 -34.81 7.42 17.31
C ASN A 205 -35.20 7.63 15.83
N GLU A 206 -34.25 7.72 14.90
CA GLU A 206 -34.56 7.87 13.47
C GLU A 206 -34.95 6.53 12.87
N GLU A 207 -35.94 6.52 11.97
CA GLU A 207 -36.56 5.30 11.45
C GLU A 207 -36.15 5.02 9.99
N GLY A 208 -36.10 3.73 9.64
CA GLY A 208 -35.87 3.28 8.26
C GLY A 208 -34.43 3.48 7.80
N TRP A 209 -33.47 3.43 8.72
CA TRP A 209 -32.06 3.52 8.38
C TRP A 209 -31.48 2.16 8.03
N THR A 210 -30.63 2.14 7.01
CA THR A 210 -29.66 1.07 6.79
C THR A 210 -28.29 1.58 7.19
N VAL A 211 -27.68 0.96 8.19
CA VAL A 211 -26.34 1.32 8.69
C VAL A 211 -25.35 0.29 8.18
N PHE A 212 -24.34 0.74 7.43
CA PHE A 212 -23.18 -0.08 7.09
C PHE A 212 -22.13 0.15 8.17
N GLY A 213 -22.17 -0.63 9.24
CA GLY A 213 -21.35 -0.43 10.44
C GLY A 213 -19.98 -1.07 10.33
N PRO A 214 -18.88 -0.30 10.43
CA PRO A 214 -17.55 -0.89 10.47
C PRO A 214 -17.36 -1.76 11.72
N ASN A 215 -16.66 -2.88 11.55
CA ASN A 215 -16.32 -3.75 12.67
C ASN A 215 -15.23 -3.15 13.58
N ASN A 216 -15.04 -3.70 14.77
CA ASN A 216 -14.07 -3.22 15.75
C ASN A 216 -12.64 -3.20 15.18
N ALA A 217 -12.27 -4.22 14.41
CA ALA A 217 -10.95 -4.29 13.77
C ALA A 217 -10.70 -3.12 12.81
N THR A 218 -11.75 -2.60 12.17
CA THR A 218 -11.67 -1.40 11.34
C THR A 218 -11.29 -0.18 12.19
N PHE A 219 -11.96 0.02 13.32
CA PHE A 219 -11.66 1.16 14.22
C PHE A 219 -10.30 1.04 14.90
N GLU A 220 -9.80 -0.17 15.16
CA GLU A 220 -8.44 -0.38 15.68
C GLU A 220 -7.36 0.03 14.66
N ASN A 221 -7.62 -0.15 13.37
CA ASN A 221 -6.68 0.16 12.29
C ASN A 221 -6.87 1.56 11.70
N ALA A 222 -8.05 2.16 11.83
CA ALA A 222 -8.33 3.50 11.33
C ALA A 222 -7.78 4.57 12.27
N ASP A 223 -6.84 5.40 11.78
CA ASP A 223 -6.42 6.59 12.52
C ASP A 223 -7.46 7.70 12.39
N LEU A 224 -8.39 7.75 13.35
CA LEU A 224 -9.37 8.83 13.42
C LEU A 224 -8.82 10.14 14.00
N SER A 225 -7.58 10.14 14.52
CA SER A 225 -7.02 11.30 15.25
C SER A 225 -6.68 12.49 14.34
N GLY A 226 -6.54 12.25 13.03
CA GLY A 226 -6.36 13.27 12.01
C GLY A 226 -7.64 14.05 11.67
N PHE A 227 -8.82 13.52 12.00
CA PHE A 227 -10.09 14.14 11.64
C PHE A 227 -10.64 15.06 12.74
N SER A 228 -11.23 16.17 12.33
CA SER A 228 -12.00 17.03 13.22
C SER A 228 -13.28 16.34 13.72
N SER A 229 -13.86 16.84 14.80
CA SER A 229 -15.13 16.31 15.32
C SER A 229 -16.28 16.42 14.31
N GLU A 230 -16.28 17.46 13.48
CA GLU A 230 -17.22 17.63 12.37
C GLU A 230 -16.98 16.64 11.23
N GLU A 231 -15.73 16.29 10.93
CA GLU A 231 -15.41 15.25 9.94
C GLU A 231 -15.79 13.87 10.44
N ILE A 232 -15.52 13.53 11.70
CA ILE A 232 -15.95 12.25 12.29
C ILE A 232 -17.48 12.10 12.23
N GLN A 233 -18.23 13.17 12.54
CA GLN A 233 -19.69 13.16 12.39
C GLN A 233 -20.12 12.89 10.95
N GLN A 234 -19.46 13.51 9.96
CA GLN A 234 -19.77 13.30 8.55
C GLN A 234 -19.40 11.88 8.09
N ILE A 235 -18.25 11.36 8.51
CA ILE A 235 -17.83 9.98 8.25
C ILE A 235 -18.90 9.01 8.77
N LEU A 236 -19.34 9.15 10.03
CA LEU A 236 -20.37 8.26 10.58
C LEU A 236 -21.73 8.42 9.89
N GLN A 237 -22.12 9.62 9.47
CA GLN A 237 -23.34 9.83 8.67
C GLN A 237 -23.23 9.21 7.27
N TYR A 238 -22.03 9.12 6.70
CA TYR A 238 -21.80 8.50 5.39
C TYR A 238 -21.96 6.98 5.41
N HIS A 239 -21.88 6.36 6.58
CA HIS A 239 -22.22 4.95 6.78
C HIS A 239 -23.74 4.68 6.86
N VAL A 240 -24.57 5.72 6.74
CA VAL A 240 -26.03 5.59 6.91
C VAL A 240 -26.73 5.89 5.60
N TYR A 241 -27.52 4.93 5.11
CA TYR A 241 -28.52 5.14 4.08
C TYR A 241 -29.89 5.38 4.73
N ALA A 242 -30.36 6.63 4.68
CA ALA A 242 -31.51 7.08 5.46
C ALA A 242 -32.86 6.98 4.73
N ALA A 243 -32.90 6.50 3.49
CA ALA A 243 -34.12 6.50 2.69
C ALA A 243 -34.97 5.22 2.86
N SER A 244 -34.36 4.10 3.25
CA SER A 244 -35.06 2.85 3.55
C SER A 244 -34.19 1.93 4.38
N ALA A 245 -34.81 1.11 5.23
CA ALA A 245 -34.20 -0.11 5.75
C ALA A 245 -34.17 -1.14 4.61
N VAL A 246 -32.99 -1.64 4.31
CA VAL A 246 -32.72 -2.58 3.21
C VAL A 246 -31.87 -3.70 3.78
N ASP A 247 -32.40 -4.91 3.75
CA ASP A 247 -31.68 -6.13 4.10
C ASP A 247 -30.74 -6.57 2.96
N SER A 248 -29.99 -7.64 3.17
CA SER A 248 -29.00 -8.15 2.22
C SER A 248 -29.67 -8.61 0.92
N GLY A 249 -30.86 -9.22 1.00
CA GLY A 249 -31.65 -9.63 -0.16
C GLY A 249 -32.11 -8.44 -1.01
N GLY A 250 -32.59 -7.37 -0.37
CA GLY A 250 -32.97 -6.12 -1.01
C GLY A 250 -31.76 -5.40 -1.63
N LEU A 251 -30.61 -5.43 -0.96
CA LEU A 251 -29.35 -4.88 -1.49
C LEU A 251 -28.92 -5.62 -2.76
N LEU A 252 -28.97 -6.96 -2.75
CA LEU A 252 -28.69 -7.79 -3.93
C LEU A 252 -29.68 -7.48 -5.06
N GLY A 253 -30.97 -7.34 -4.75
CA GLY A 253 -31.98 -6.94 -5.74
C GLY A 253 -31.67 -5.59 -6.39
N LEU A 254 -31.25 -4.59 -5.60
CA LEU A 254 -30.82 -3.29 -6.13
C LEU A 254 -29.61 -3.41 -7.05
N LEU A 255 -28.64 -4.25 -6.71
CA LEU A 255 -27.45 -4.47 -7.54
C LEU A 255 -27.82 -5.19 -8.84
N GLU A 256 -28.64 -6.24 -8.78
CA GLU A 256 -29.10 -6.98 -9.96
C GLU A 256 -29.87 -6.08 -10.94
N GLU A 257 -30.69 -5.15 -10.44
CA GLU A 257 -31.44 -4.19 -11.24
C GLU A 257 -30.56 -3.14 -11.92
N ASN A 258 -29.35 -2.89 -11.40
CA ASN A 258 -28.41 -1.86 -11.87
C ASN A 258 -27.10 -2.44 -12.43
N ASP A 259 -27.17 -3.62 -13.07
CA ASP A 259 -26.03 -4.27 -13.74
C ASP A 259 -24.81 -4.52 -12.80
N GLY A 260 -25.07 -4.73 -11.51
CA GLY A 260 -24.06 -5.07 -10.49
C GLY A 260 -23.45 -3.88 -9.74
N THR A 261 -23.84 -2.64 -10.03
CA THR A 261 -23.34 -1.44 -9.34
C THR A 261 -24.47 -0.45 -9.07
N VAL A 262 -24.57 0.06 -7.85
CA VAL A 262 -25.55 1.10 -7.47
C VAL A 262 -24.86 2.23 -6.69
N ALA A 263 -25.35 3.46 -6.85
CA ALA A 263 -24.95 4.61 -6.05
C ALA A 263 -26.17 5.06 -5.21
N ILE A 264 -25.98 5.20 -3.90
CA ILE A 264 -27.03 5.60 -2.96
C ILE A 264 -26.63 6.87 -2.21
N GLU A 265 -27.55 7.83 -2.10
CA GLU A 265 -27.32 9.06 -1.33
C GLU A 265 -27.33 8.73 0.17
N THR A 266 -26.21 9.02 0.84
CA THR A 266 -26.06 8.78 2.28
C THR A 266 -26.69 9.88 3.12
N LEU A 267 -26.80 9.69 4.44
CA LEU A 267 -27.25 10.72 5.37
C LEU A 267 -26.31 11.94 5.35
N GLN A 268 -25.02 11.74 5.09
CA GLN A 268 -24.05 12.84 4.93
C GLN A 268 -24.32 13.67 3.66
N GLY A 269 -24.91 13.04 2.62
CA GLY A 269 -25.38 13.68 1.40
C GLY A 269 -24.55 13.36 0.15
N GLU A 270 -23.35 12.81 0.29
CA GLU A 270 -22.59 12.26 -0.84
C GLU A 270 -23.05 10.83 -1.16
N ASP A 271 -22.85 10.42 -2.43
CA ASP A 271 -23.21 9.08 -2.90
C ASP A 271 -22.21 8.04 -2.38
N LEU A 272 -22.73 6.91 -1.86
CA LEU A 272 -21.99 5.69 -1.57
C LEU A 272 -22.14 4.73 -2.75
N THR A 273 -21.01 4.31 -3.33
CA THR A 273 -21.02 3.34 -4.43
C THR A 273 -20.91 1.92 -3.88
N ILE A 274 -21.83 1.04 -4.28
CA ILE A 274 -21.85 -0.36 -3.90
C ILE A 274 -21.76 -1.20 -5.18
N THR A 275 -20.86 -2.17 -5.22
CA THR A 275 -20.63 -3.03 -6.37
C THR A 275 -20.57 -4.49 -5.95
N GLN A 276 -21.17 -5.38 -6.74
CA GLN A 276 -21.00 -6.81 -6.61
C GLN A 276 -19.74 -7.24 -7.38
N ASP A 277 -18.72 -7.71 -6.66
CA ASP A 277 -17.50 -8.30 -7.24
C ASP A 277 -17.44 -9.80 -6.93
N GLY A 278 -17.92 -10.61 -7.89
CA GLY A 278 -18.07 -12.05 -7.70
C GLY A 278 -19.09 -12.36 -6.60
N ASP A 279 -18.64 -13.04 -5.55
CA ASP A 279 -19.47 -13.38 -4.40
C ASP A 279 -19.45 -12.28 -3.33
N GLN A 280 -18.61 -11.24 -3.46
CA GLN A 280 -18.46 -10.17 -2.47
C GLN A 280 -19.24 -8.92 -2.85
N ILE A 281 -19.68 -8.15 -1.85
CA ILE A 281 -20.21 -6.81 -2.02
C ILE A 281 -19.15 -5.83 -1.53
N VAL A 282 -18.69 -4.95 -2.43
CA VAL A 282 -17.62 -3.97 -2.17
C VAL A 282 -18.17 -2.55 -2.21
N PHE A 283 -17.66 -1.71 -1.32
CA PHE A 283 -18.05 -0.31 -1.16
C PHE A 283 -16.94 0.62 -1.64
N ASN A 284 -17.30 1.70 -2.34
CA ASN A 284 -16.39 2.73 -2.85
C ASN A 284 -15.14 2.18 -3.55
N GLY A 285 -15.30 1.16 -4.39
CA GLY A 285 -14.19 0.56 -5.13
C GLY A 285 -13.22 -0.25 -4.27
N GLY A 286 -13.65 -0.72 -3.10
CA GLY A 286 -12.88 -1.60 -2.22
C GLY A 286 -12.46 -0.97 -0.88
N GLN A 287 -13.03 0.17 -0.48
CA GLN A 287 -12.81 0.75 0.86
C GLN A 287 -13.30 -0.16 1.98
N ALA A 288 -14.36 -0.93 1.71
CA ALA A 288 -14.89 -1.93 2.62
C ALA A 288 -15.57 -3.05 1.82
N THR A 289 -15.76 -4.18 2.47
CA THR A 289 -16.55 -5.32 2.00
C THR A 289 -17.61 -5.68 3.04
N LEU A 290 -18.73 -6.22 2.56
CA LEU A 290 -19.82 -6.67 3.41
C LEU A 290 -19.47 -8.00 4.07
N ASP A 291 -19.64 -8.10 5.39
CA ASP A 291 -19.48 -9.38 6.08
C ASP A 291 -20.66 -10.31 5.80
N MET A 292 -20.46 -11.21 4.84
CA MET A 292 -21.48 -12.19 4.45
C MET A 292 -21.82 -13.23 5.52
N ALA A 293 -21.00 -13.39 6.55
CA ALA A 293 -21.29 -14.32 7.65
C ALA A 293 -22.24 -13.72 8.69
N ASN A 294 -22.28 -12.39 8.79
CA ASN A 294 -22.98 -11.64 9.82
C ASN A 294 -23.85 -10.54 9.20
N LEU A 295 -24.81 -10.95 8.37
CA LEU A 295 -25.71 -10.04 7.64
C LEU A 295 -26.94 -9.68 8.46
N ASP A 296 -27.57 -8.54 8.16
CA ASP A 296 -28.95 -8.24 8.56
C ASP A 296 -29.21 -8.25 10.07
N TYR A 297 -28.47 -7.47 10.87
CA TYR A 297 -28.88 -7.21 12.24
C TYR A 297 -30.09 -6.28 12.25
N VAL A 298 -31.27 -6.88 12.28
CA VAL A 298 -32.55 -6.17 12.33
C VAL A 298 -32.67 -5.45 13.68
N ALA A 299 -33.10 -4.20 13.61
CA ALA A 299 -33.36 -3.31 14.73
C ALA A 299 -34.77 -2.69 14.58
N SER A 300 -35.33 -2.19 15.67
CA SER A 300 -36.70 -1.67 15.71
C SER A 300 -36.90 -0.43 14.83
N ASN A 301 -35.82 0.25 14.46
CA ASN A 301 -35.81 1.46 13.67
C ASN A 301 -34.91 1.37 12.41
N GLY A 302 -34.41 0.18 12.05
CA GLY A 302 -33.57 0.01 10.88
C GLY A 302 -32.86 -1.34 10.81
N ILE A 303 -31.81 -1.42 10.00
CA ILE A 303 -30.97 -2.61 9.84
C ILE A 303 -29.50 -2.20 9.92
N LEU A 304 -28.69 -3.00 10.61
CA LEU A 304 -27.24 -2.89 10.68
C LEU A 304 -26.58 -4.02 9.87
N HIS A 305 -25.76 -3.64 8.91
CA HIS A 305 -24.88 -4.51 8.13
C HIS A 305 -23.45 -4.30 8.58
N VAL A 306 -22.73 -5.36 8.92
CA VAL A 306 -21.32 -5.24 9.32
C VAL A 306 -20.43 -5.19 8.08
N ILE A 307 -19.46 -4.27 8.08
CA ILE A 307 -18.46 -4.13 7.02
C ILE A 307 -17.04 -4.13 7.59
N ASP A 308 -16.04 -4.50 6.79
CA ASP A 308 -14.63 -4.62 7.20
C ASP A 308 -13.74 -3.42 6.84
N GLY A 309 -14.35 -2.25 6.62
CA GLY A 309 -13.62 -1.03 6.29
C GLY A 309 -14.37 0.24 6.66
N LEU A 310 -13.62 1.35 6.74
CA LEU A 310 -14.17 2.66 7.08
C LEU A 310 -14.50 3.40 5.78
N LEU A 311 -15.78 3.71 5.58
CA LEU A 311 -16.25 4.48 4.44
C LEU A 311 -15.98 5.96 4.68
N LEU A 312 -15.11 6.55 3.86
CA LEU A 312 -14.85 7.98 3.90
C LEU A 312 -15.68 8.68 2.81
N PRO A 313 -16.40 9.77 3.15
CA PRO A 313 -17.01 10.63 2.12
C PRO A 313 -15.94 11.06 1.11
N PRO A 314 -16.22 11.05 -0.20
CA PRO A 314 -15.25 11.47 -1.21
C PRO A 314 -14.59 12.81 -0.90
N SER A 315 -15.36 13.81 -0.46
CA SER A 315 -14.82 15.12 -0.08
C SER A 315 -13.84 15.08 1.10
N ILE A 316 -14.08 14.22 2.11
CA ILE A 316 -13.20 14.04 3.27
C ILE A 316 -11.97 13.21 2.90
N ALA A 317 -12.16 12.16 2.09
CA ALA A 317 -11.08 11.34 1.58
C ALA A 317 -10.11 12.18 0.75
N GLU A 318 -10.61 13.03 -0.15
CA GLU A 318 -9.79 13.93 -0.97
C GLU A 318 -9.07 15.00 -0.13
N ALA A 319 -9.78 15.61 0.84
CA ALA A 319 -9.18 16.63 1.71
C ALA A 319 -8.06 16.09 2.61
N ASN A 320 -8.12 14.80 2.96
CA ASN A 320 -7.13 14.13 3.79
C ASN A 320 -6.25 13.16 2.99
N ALA A 321 -6.26 13.27 1.66
CA ALA A 321 -5.46 12.42 0.80
C ALA A 321 -3.97 12.78 0.94
N ASP A 322 -3.15 11.74 1.08
CA ASP A 322 -1.70 11.82 0.88
C ASP A 322 -1.29 11.41 -0.53
N ALA A 323 -2.20 10.75 -1.25
CA ALA A 323 -2.06 10.49 -2.67
C ALA A 323 -3.40 10.50 -3.40
N ILE A 324 -3.41 11.03 -4.62
CA ILE A 324 -4.58 11.02 -5.50
C ILE A 324 -4.17 10.69 -6.94
N SER A 325 -4.89 9.76 -7.57
CA SER A 325 -4.66 9.32 -8.94
C SER A 325 -5.75 9.80 -9.88
N TYR A 326 -5.36 10.24 -11.06
CA TYR A 326 -6.25 10.65 -12.13
C TYR A 326 -6.00 9.80 -13.38
N ASP A 327 -7.08 9.33 -13.98
CA ASP A 327 -7.01 8.58 -15.24
C ASP A 327 -6.74 9.51 -16.42
N LEU A 328 -5.80 9.12 -17.27
CA LEU A 328 -5.46 9.77 -18.52
C LEU A 328 -5.95 8.88 -19.68
N ALA A 329 -6.94 9.36 -20.41
CA ALA A 329 -7.56 8.62 -21.50
C ALA A 329 -6.68 8.66 -22.76
N ALA A 330 -6.59 7.51 -23.44
CA ALA A 330 -5.96 7.39 -24.74
C ALA A 330 -6.57 8.36 -25.78
N GLN A 331 -5.72 9.09 -26.48
CA GLN A 331 -6.13 10.06 -27.48
C GLN A 331 -5.89 9.54 -28.89
N SER A 332 -6.97 9.29 -29.64
CA SER A 332 -6.87 8.92 -31.04
C SER A 332 -6.28 10.06 -31.87
N ASN A 333 -5.28 9.76 -32.71
CA ASN A 333 -4.52 10.76 -33.43
C ASN A 333 -3.99 10.24 -34.79
N SER A 334 -3.31 11.11 -35.55
CA SER A 334 -2.75 10.76 -36.86
C SER A 334 -1.27 10.38 -36.84
N GLY A 335 -0.70 10.19 -35.64
CA GLY A 335 0.69 9.88 -35.42
C GLY A 335 1.04 8.39 -35.60
N ALA A 336 2.22 8.03 -35.11
CA ALA A 336 2.72 6.67 -34.98
C ALA A 336 1.96 5.83 -33.93
N ILE A 337 1.27 6.46 -32.97
CA ILE A 337 0.43 5.80 -31.96
C ILE A 337 -1.03 6.22 -32.16
N PRO A 338 -1.70 5.72 -33.23
CA PRO A 338 -2.97 6.28 -33.71
C PRO A 338 -4.15 6.09 -32.76
N ASP A 339 -4.12 5.07 -31.91
CA ASP A 339 -5.18 4.81 -30.92
C ASP A 339 -4.91 5.49 -29.57
N GLY A 340 -3.75 6.13 -29.40
CA GLY A 340 -3.28 6.64 -28.12
C GLY A 340 -2.92 5.52 -27.13
N VAL A 341 -2.64 5.90 -25.88
CA VAL A 341 -2.38 4.96 -24.78
C VAL A 341 -3.01 5.52 -23.51
N ASN A 342 -3.67 4.66 -22.73
CA ASN A 342 -4.18 5.04 -21.43
C ASN A 342 -3.02 5.19 -20.44
N GLY A 343 -3.19 6.06 -19.47
CA GLY A 343 -2.22 6.21 -18.40
C GLY A 343 -2.89 6.70 -17.13
N THR A 344 -2.06 6.88 -16.12
CA THR A 344 -2.47 7.37 -14.81
C THR A 344 -1.45 8.42 -14.36
N ALA A 345 -1.95 9.49 -13.76
CA ALA A 345 -1.13 10.46 -13.05
C ALA A 345 -1.43 10.38 -11.56
N THR A 346 -0.43 10.10 -10.74
CA THR A 346 -0.57 10.04 -9.29
C THR A 346 0.20 11.16 -8.64
N PHE A 347 -0.47 11.91 -7.78
CA PHE A 347 0.11 13.00 -7.01
C PHE A 347 0.32 12.47 -5.61
N TRP A 348 1.53 12.61 -5.08
CA TRP A 348 1.93 12.18 -3.75
C TRP A 348 2.35 13.40 -2.95
N ARG A 349 1.74 13.60 -1.79
CA ARG A 349 2.13 14.64 -0.84
C ARG A 349 3.56 14.41 -0.40
N TYR A 350 4.46 15.35 -0.68
CA TYR A 350 5.86 15.24 -0.27
C TYR A 350 6.23 16.42 0.64
N GLY A 351 5.98 16.23 1.94
CA GLY A 351 6.05 17.31 2.93
C GLY A 351 5.02 18.42 2.68
N ASP A 352 5.22 19.57 3.34
CA ASP A 352 4.24 20.66 3.34
C ASP A 352 4.28 21.55 2.08
N THR A 353 5.34 21.46 1.28
CA THR A 353 5.63 22.43 0.21
C THR A 353 5.85 21.82 -1.16
N GLN A 354 5.85 20.49 -1.27
CA GLN A 354 6.17 19.80 -2.51
C GLN A 354 5.19 18.66 -2.75
N THR A 355 5.07 18.30 -4.03
CA THR A 355 4.28 17.17 -4.50
C THR A 355 5.14 16.37 -5.45
N ILE A 356 5.17 15.05 -5.29
CA ILE A 356 5.71 14.16 -6.31
C ILE A 356 4.59 13.80 -7.27
N VAL A 357 4.77 14.06 -8.56
CA VAL A 357 3.84 13.60 -9.61
C VAL A 357 4.49 12.44 -10.34
N THR A 358 3.84 11.28 -10.32
CA THR A 358 4.22 10.12 -11.12
C THR A 358 3.28 9.93 -12.29
N LEU A 359 3.82 9.52 -13.43
CA LEU A 359 3.03 9.13 -14.60
C LEU A 359 3.31 7.66 -14.90
N GLU A 360 2.28 6.92 -15.29
CA GLU A 360 2.38 5.54 -15.75
C GLU A 360 1.48 5.31 -16.97
N LEU A 361 1.93 4.51 -17.93
CA LEU A 361 1.10 4.02 -19.04
C LEU A 361 0.64 2.60 -18.76
N THR A 362 -0.60 2.25 -19.09
CA THR A 362 -1.24 0.97 -18.70
C THR A 362 -0.51 -0.30 -19.17
N ASP A 363 0.29 -0.23 -20.25
CA ASP A 363 1.10 -1.35 -20.76
C ASP A 363 2.61 -1.16 -20.49
N GLY A 364 2.96 -0.22 -19.62
CA GLY A 364 4.33 0.27 -19.43
C GLY A 364 4.82 1.04 -20.65
N ALA A 365 5.33 0.34 -21.66
CA ALA A 365 5.93 0.97 -22.82
C ALA A 365 5.00 0.98 -24.03
N THR A 366 5.03 2.06 -24.82
CA THR A 366 4.31 2.16 -26.10
C THR A 366 4.95 1.30 -27.20
N GLY A 367 6.13 0.74 -26.95
CA GLY A 367 6.95 0.01 -27.91
C GLY A 367 7.63 0.93 -28.94
N ALA A 368 7.44 2.24 -28.82
CA ALA A 368 8.06 3.22 -29.69
C ALA A 368 9.47 3.55 -29.20
N SER A 369 10.44 3.64 -30.11
CA SER A 369 11.79 4.13 -29.79
C SER A 369 11.81 5.66 -29.69
N VAL A 370 10.92 6.23 -28.88
CA VAL A 370 10.80 7.66 -28.59
C VAL A 370 10.47 7.87 -27.12
N SER A 371 10.78 9.05 -26.59
CA SER A 371 10.23 9.49 -25.32
C SER A 371 8.96 10.29 -25.55
N HIS A 372 8.09 10.30 -24.54
CA HIS A 372 6.80 10.96 -24.50
C HIS A 372 6.86 12.14 -23.53
N PRO A 373 7.08 13.38 -24.00
CA PRO A 373 7.03 14.57 -23.16
C PRO A 373 5.66 14.72 -22.50
N ALA A 374 5.63 15.20 -21.26
CA ALA A 374 4.40 15.38 -20.52
C ALA A 374 4.38 16.72 -19.77
N HIS A 375 3.20 17.33 -19.71
CA HIS A 375 3.03 18.65 -19.11
C HIS A 375 1.69 18.77 -18.38
N ILE A 376 1.68 19.53 -17.29
CA ILE A 376 0.45 20.04 -16.68
C ILE A 376 0.13 21.39 -17.31
N HIS A 377 -1.11 21.55 -17.76
CA HIS A 377 -1.66 22.78 -18.33
C HIS A 377 -2.76 23.35 -17.44
N ASN A 378 -2.96 24.66 -17.49
CA ASN A 378 -4.11 25.34 -16.88
C ASN A 378 -5.38 25.14 -17.73
N GLY A 379 -6.53 25.02 -17.08
CA GLY A 379 -7.85 24.86 -17.71
C GLY A 379 -8.27 23.40 -17.80
N SER A 380 -9.27 23.10 -18.64
CA SER A 380 -9.67 21.73 -18.93
C SER A 380 -9.05 21.22 -20.24
N ALA A 381 -8.97 19.90 -20.36
CA ALA A 381 -8.55 19.20 -21.57
C ALA A 381 -9.32 19.64 -22.83
N GLU A 382 -10.61 19.96 -22.67
CA GLU A 382 -11.49 20.40 -23.77
C GLU A 382 -11.20 21.85 -24.22
N GLU A 383 -10.94 22.75 -23.28
CA GLU A 383 -10.72 24.17 -23.56
C GLU A 383 -9.27 24.47 -23.94
N GLY A 384 -8.34 23.66 -23.42
CA GLY A 384 -6.91 23.84 -23.53
C GLY A 384 -6.37 24.99 -22.66
N GLY A 385 -5.05 25.18 -22.69
CA GLY A 385 -4.40 26.25 -21.94
C GLY A 385 -2.87 26.20 -22.01
N SER A 386 -2.21 27.15 -21.36
CA SER A 386 -0.75 27.20 -21.29
C SER A 386 -0.19 26.10 -20.39
N ILE A 387 1.04 25.68 -20.68
CA ILE A 387 1.81 24.80 -19.80
C ILE A 387 2.12 25.58 -18.52
N GLU A 388 1.83 24.96 -17.39
CA GLU A 388 2.19 25.45 -16.06
C GLU A 388 3.41 24.71 -15.51
N TYR A 389 3.44 23.37 -15.63
CA TYR A 389 4.53 22.54 -15.13
C TYR A 389 5.01 21.53 -16.18
N TYR A 390 6.32 21.40 -16.30
CA TYR A 390 6.96 20.33 -17.08
C TYR A 390 7.13 19.10 -16.21
N LEU A 391 6.72 17.94 -16.73
CA LEU A 391 6.91 16.66 -16.09
C LEU A 391 8.06 15.91 -16.76
N THR A 392 8.61 14.92 -16.07
CA THR A 392 9.62 14.05 -16.67
C THR A 392 8.98 13.26 -17.83
N PRO A 393 9.56 13.27 -19.04
CA PRO A 393 9.10 12.44 -20.15
C PRO A 393 9.02 10.97 -19.78
N LEU A 394 8.10 10.23 -20.40
CA LEU A 394 8.04 8.77 -20.26
C LEU A 394 8.86 8.11 -21.38
N ASP A 395 9.54 7.01 -21.09
CA ASP A 395 10.26 6.26 -22.12
C ASP A 395 9.31 5.29 -22.82
N GLY A 396 9.13 5.45 -24.14
CA GLY A 396 8.35 4.55 -24.97
C GLY A 396 9.05 3.21 -25.24
N SER A 397 10.34 3.08 -24.91
CA SER A 397 11.17 1.92 -25.23
C SER A 397 11.21 0.88 -24.09
N GLY A 398 10.34 -0.14 -24.18
CA GLY A 398 10.49 -1.47 -23.57
C GLY A 398 10.53 -1.63 -22.04
N GLY A 399 10.69 -0.59 -21.22
CA GLY A 399 10.75 -0.74 -19.75
C GLY A 399 10.64 0.54 -18.91
N GLY A 400 10.48 1.72 -19.52
CA GLY A 400 10.46 3.01 -18.82
C GLY A 400 9.16 3.79 -18.94
N GLY A 401 8.04 3.06 -19.01
CA GLY A 401 6.66 3.58 -19.01
C GLY A 401 6.22 4.39 -17.80
N THR A 402 7.16 4.73 -16.93
CA THR A 402 6.93 5.45 -15.69
C THR A 402 7.89 6.62 -15.60
N SER A 403 7.39 7.72 -15.06
CA SER A 403 8.21 8.89 -14.75
C SER A 403 7.80 9.45 -13.39
N ALA A 404 8.70 10.21 -12.77
CA ALA A 404 8.41 10.93 -11.54
C ALA A 404 8.93 12.36 -11.65
N ARG A 405 8.29 13.32 -10.99
CA ARG A 405 8.77 14.71 -10.88
C ARG A 405 8.38 15.28 -9.54
N VAL A 406 9.34 15.85 -8.81
CA VAL A 406 9.06 16.72 -7.66
C VAL A 406 8.69 18.11 -8.18
N ILE A 407 7.51 18.59 -7.80
CA ILE A 407 7.02 19.95 -8.07
C ILE A 407 7.05 20.72 -6.75
N ASP A 408 7.62 21.93 -6.77
CA ASP A 408 7.73 22.82 -5.61
C ASP A 408 6.40 23.55 -5.30
N VAL A 409 5.32 22.77 -5.22
CA VAL A 409 3.96 23.23 -4.95
C VAL A 409 3.33 22.26 -3.94
N PRO A 410 2.65 22.77 -2.89
CA PRO A 410 1.92 21.94 -1.94
C PRO A 410 0.87 21.05 -2.64
N PHE A 411 0.62 19.89 -2.07
CA PHE A 411 -0.34 18.92 -2.60
C PHE A 411 -1.73 19.53 -2.80
N GLU A 412 -2.22 20.27 -1.81
CA GLU A 412 -3.54 20.93 -1.83
C GLU A 412 -3.66 21.92 -2.99
N GLU A 413 -2.58 22.65 -3.29
CA GLU A 413 -2.63 23.63 -4.37
C GLU A 413 -2.74 22.95 -5.74
N LEU A 414 -2.16 21.76 -5.91
CA LEU A 414 -2.29 20.97 -7.13
C LEU A 414 -3.62 20.22 -7.21
N THR A 415 -4.20 19.77 -6.10
CA THR A 415 -5.54 19.14 -6.10
C THR A 415 -6.66 20.17 -6.26
N ASP A 416 -6.46 21.41 -5.82
CA ASP A 416 -7.39 22.52 -6.10
C ASP A 416 -7.14 23.19 -7.48
N PHE A 417 -6.07 22.80 -8.18
CA PHE A 417 -5.72 23.38 -9.46
C PHE A 417 -6.69 22.91 -10.55
N ASN A 418 -7.31 23.86 -11.26
CA ASN A 418 -8.06 23.57 -12.47
C ASN A 418 -7.09 23.32 -13.62
N GLY A 419 -6.72 22.05 -13.83
CA GLY A 419 -5.71 21.68 -14.81
C GLY A 419 -6.03 20.44 -15.64
N TYR A 420 -5.13 20.12 -16.56
CA TYR A 420 -5.13 18.87 -17.29
C TYR A 420 -3.71 18.47 -17.69
N ILE A 421 -3.48 17.18 -17.86
CA ILE A 421 -2.20 16.62 -18.30
C ILE A 421 -2.30 16.22 -19.77
N ASN A 422 -1.25 16.52 -20.53
CA ASN A 422 -1.01 15.95 -21.85
C ASN A 422 0.24 15.08 -21.82
N ILE A 423 0.16 13.89 -22.43
CA ILE A 423 1.32 13.09 -22.82
C ILE A 423 1.42 13.14 -24.35
N HIS A 424 2.54 13.61 -24.85
CA HIS A 424 2.77 13.82 -26.28
C HIS A 424 3.43 12.61 -26.94
N GLU A 425 3.22 12.44 -28.25
CA GLU A 425 3.80 11.33 -28.99
C GLU A 425 5.33 11.35 -28.95
N SER A 426 5.95 12.51 -29.15
CA SER A 426 7.40 12.68 -29.01
C SER A 426 7.81 14.15 -29.04
N VAL A 427 9.05 14.43 -28.65
CA VAL A 427 9.70 15.74 -28.84
C VAL A 427 9.66 16.24 -30.29
N ALA A 428 9.64 15.34 -31.28
CA ALA A 428 9.53 15.70 -32.70
C ALA A 428 8.08 16.03 -33.12
N ASN A 429 7.09 15.49 -32.39
CA ASN A 429 5.66 15.58 -32.69
C ASN A 429 4.87 16.10 -31.48
N LEU A 430 5.33 17.16 -30.81
CA LEU A 430 4.66 17.77 -29.65
C LEU A 430 3.21 18.20 -29.92
N GLY A 431 2.82 18.43 -31.18
CA GLY A 431 1.43 18.71 -31.55
C GLY A 431 0.48 17.49 -31.50
N THR A 432 1.01 16.28 -31.28
CA THR A 432 0.25 15.03 -31.25
C THR A 432 0.19 14.52 -29.82
N VAL A 433 -1.01 14.45 -29.25
CA VAL A 433 -1.26 13.93 -27.90
C VAL A 433 -1.64 12.46 -28.00
N VAL A 434 -1.06 11.63 -27.13
CA VAL A 434 -1.34 10.18 -27.06
C VAL A 434 -2.14 9.80 -25.81
N SER A 435 -2.06 10.61 -24.76
CA SER A 435 -2.85 10.45 -23.52
C SER A 435 -3.20 11.82 -22.94
N GLN A 436 -4.41 11.97 -22.39
CA GLN A 436 -4.89 13.23 -21.83
C GLN A 436 -5.94 13.00 -20.74
N GLY A 437 -5.91 13.80 -19.68
CA GLY A 437 -6.91 13.79 -18.62
C GLY A 437 -6.95 15.09 -17.83
N ASN A 438 -8.13 15.45 -17.34
CA ASN A 438 -8.33 16.54 -16.38
C ASN A 438 -7.74 16.13 -15.01
N ILE A 439 -7.33 17.12 -14.20
CA ILE A 439 -6.75 16.90 -12.87
C ILE A 439 -7.22 17.99 -11.90
N GLY A 440 -7.16 17.70 -10.60
CA GLY A 440 -7.50 18.65 -9.55
C GLY A 440 -8.96 19.08 -9.61
N ALA A 441 -9.25 20.37 -9.42
CA ALA A 441 -10.62 20.87 -9.19
C ALA A 441 -11.64 20.63 -10.33
N ASN A 442 -11.22 20.11 -11.49
CA ASN A 442 -12.09 19.79 -12.62
C ASN A 442 -12.16 18.28 -12.95
N ALA A 443 -11.64 17.42 -12.06
CA ALA A 443 -11.67 15.97 -12.16
C ALA A 443 -11.87 15.34 -10.79
N SER A 444 -12.59 14.21 -10.76
CA SER A 444 -12.56 13.32 -9.59
C SER A 444 -11.34 12.42 -9.69
N GLY A 445 -10.59 12.30 -8.61
CA GLY A 445 -9.47 11.37 -8.51
C GLY A 445 -9.80 10.17 -7.64
N THR A 446 -8.97 9.13 -7.72
CA THR A 446 -9.00 8.00 -6.80
C THR A 446 -7.97 8.23 -5.71
N VAL A 447 -8.42 8.40 -4.46
CA VAL A 447 -7.54 8.53 -3.29
C VAL A 447 -6.78 7.22 -3.09
N GLN A 448 -5.50 7.33 -2.76
CA GLN A 448 -4.64 6.19 -2.44
C GLN A 448 -3.95 6.43 -1.09
N GLU A 449 -3.47 5.34 -0.49
CA GLU A 449 -2.55 5.43 0.63
C GLU A 449 -1.30 6.20 0.20
N GLY A 450 -0.85 7.12 1.05
CA GLY A 450 0.37 7.88 0.82
C GLY A 450 1.62 7.00 0.86
N LEU A 451 2.75 7.53 0.39
CA LEU A 451 4.04 6.92 0.65
C LEU A 451 4.52 7.31 2.05
N GLU A 452 5.00 6.35 2.83
CA GLU A 452 5.65 6.59 4.12
C GLU A 452 7.04 7.21 3.90
N PHE A 453 7.09 8.52 3.69
CA PHE A 453 8.33 9.23 3.44
C PHE A 453 9.23 9.29 4.68
N ILE A 454 10.54 9.14 4.47
CA ILE A 454 11.54 9.32 5.52
C ILE A 454 11.62 10.81 5.89
N GLU A 455 11.38 11.17 7.15
CA GLU A 455 11.41 12.57 7.63
C GLU A 455 12.75 13.29 7.41
N SER A 456 13.85 12.53 7.39
CA SER A 456 15.21 13.04 7.18
C SER A 456 15.91 12.20 6.10
N PRO A 457 15.53 12.40 4.83
CA PRO A 457 15.99 11.54 3.75
C PRO A 457 17.48 11.74 3.50
N ARG A 458 18.21 10.63 3.29
CA ARG A 458 19.61 10.67 2.86
C ARG A 458 19.71 11.02 1.38
N SER A 459 20.77 11.70 0.99
CA SER A 459 21.03 12.11 -0.40
C SER A 459 22.50 11.90 -0.76
N THR A 460 22.79 11.41 -1.97
CA THR A 460 24.14 11.32 -2.54
C THR A 460 24.14 11.81 -3.97
N ASP A 461 25.10 12.68 -4.29
CA ASP A 461 25.32 13.20 -5.64
C ASP A 461 26.48 12.48 -6.32
N TYR A 462 26.32 12.19 -7.61
CA TYR A 462 27.32 11.60 -8.48
C TYR A 462 27.54 12.49 -9.70
N ASP A 463 28.78 12.90 -9.92
CA ASP A 463 29.15 13.68 -11.10
C ASP A 463 29.28 12.77 -12.33
N LEU A 464 28.57 13.13 -13.38
CA LEU A 464 28.64 12.49 -14.70
C LEU A 464 29.44 13.39 -15.63
N ALA A 465 30.59 12.89 -16.09
CA ALA A 465 31.49 13.63 -16.95
C ALA A 465 30.90 13.80 -18.36
N ALA A 466 31.19 14.95 -18.97
CA ALA A 466 30.89 15.17 -20.38
C ALA A 466 31.66 14.16 -21.24
N ASN A 467 30.93 13.39 -22.05
CA ASN A 467 31.53 12.39 -22.94
C ASN A 467 31.53 12.90 -24.39
N ALA A 468 32.72 13.33 -24.86
CA ALA A 468 32.88 13.77 -26.24
C ALA A 468 32.62 12.60 -27.21
N ASN A 469 31.81 12.87 -28.23
CA ASN A 469 31.24 11.85 -29.09
C ASN A 469 31.14 12.34 -30.54
N ASP A 470 30.92 11.41 -31.46
CA ASP A 470 30.77 11.70 -32.90
C ASP A 470 29.31 12.07 -33.27
N GLY A 471 28.48 12.44 -32.28
CA GLY A 471 27.10 12.85 -32.45
C GLY A 471 26.94 14.28 -32.99
N ASP A 472 25.72 14.62 -33.41
CA ASP A 472 25.38 15.90 -34.02
C ASP A 472 24.80 16.93 -33.03
N VAL A 473 24.20 16.48 -31.91
CA VAL A 473 23.49 17.32 -30.94
C VAL A 473 24.44 17.85 -29.86
N ALA A 474 25.29 16.98 -29.31
CA ALA A 474 26.22 17.33 -28.24
C ALA A 474 27.59 16.65 -28.44
N PRO A 475 28.33 17.00 -29.52
CA PRO A 475 29.58 16.33 -29.89
C PRO A 475 30.69 16.44 -28.83
N ASN A 476 30.63 17.43 -27.93
CA ASN A 476 31.60 17.56 -26.84
C ASN A 476 31.14 16.89 -25.54
N GLY A 477 29.99 16.23 -25.56
CA GLY A 477 29.31 15.77 -24.36
C GLY A 477 28.71 16.92 -23.54
N VAL A 478 28.01 16.55 -22.48
CA VAL A 478 27.38 17.45 -21.51
C VAL A 478 27.61 16.87 -20.11
N PRO A 479 28.19 17.64 -19.18
CA PRO A 479 28.29 17.18 -17.80
C PRO A 479 26.89 17.12 -17.17
N ALA A 480 26.68 16.18 -16.27
CA ALA A 480 25.42 16.06 -15.55
C ALA A 480 25.70 15.66 -14.10
N THR A 481 24.70 15.81 -13.24
CA THR A 481 24.72 15.29 -11.87
C THR A 481 23.57 14.33 -11.72
N ALA A 482 23.83 13.17 -11.14
CA ALA A 482 22.80 12.24 -10.70
C ALA A 482 22.68 12.31 -9.18
N THR A 483 21.48 12.55 -8.65
CA THR A 483 21.23 12.54 -7.20
C THR A 483 20.35 11.37 -6.83
N PHE A 484 20.80 10.56 -5.88
CA PHE A 484 19.99 9.54 -5.23
C PHE A 484 19.44 10.12 -3.94
N LEU A 485 18.12 10.12 -3.80
CA LEU A 485 17.41 10.60 -2.62
C LEU A 485 16.56 9.47 -2.07
N GLU A 486 16.77 9.13 -0.80
CA GLU A 486 15.96 8.16 -0.06
C GLU A 486 14.53 8.68 0.07
N LEU A 487 13.52 7.97 -0.47
CA LEU A 487 12.12 8.36 -0.31
C LEU A 487 11.47 7.60 0.83
N THR A 488 11.53 6.26 0.79
CA THR A 488 10.97 5.35 1.79
C THR A 488 12.01 4.28 2.13
N SER A 489 11.66 3.29 2.95
CA SER A 489 12.54 2.13 3.20
C SER A 489 12.91 1.35 1.94
N ASP A 490 12.07 1.40 0.91
CA ASP A 490 12.16 0.54 -0.28
C ASP A 490 12.22 1.31 -1.59
N LEU A 491 12.10 2.65 -1.55
CA LEU A 491 12.07 3.50 -2.73
C LEU A 491 13.17 4.57 -2.69
N THR A 492 13.84 4.74 -3.82
CA THR A 492 14.84 5.81 -4.03
C THR A 492 14.42 6.66 -5.23
N LEU A 493 14.37 7.98 -5.05
CA LEU A 493 14.24 8.92 -6.17
C LEU A 493 15.62 9.15 -6.79
N VAL A 494 15.75 8.80 -8.07
CA VAL A 494 16.93 9.14 -8.87
C VAL A 494 16.59 10.35 -9.72
N THR A 495 17.30 11.46 -9.51
CA THR A 495 17.21 12.65 -10.36
C THR A 495 18.45 12.76 -11.24
N LEU A 496 18.27 13.30 -12.44
CA LEU A 496 19.35 13.67 -13.35
C LEU A 496 19.19 15.15 -13.69
N ASP A 497 20.29 15.88 -13.61
CA ASP A 497 20.38 17.29 -13.99
C ASP A 497 21.54 17.43 -14.99
N MET A 498 21.23 17.67 -16.26
CA MET A 498 22.26 18.03 -17.23
C MET A 498 22.65 19.48 -17.00
N ASN A 499 23.89 19.69 -16.54
CA ASN A 499 24.43 21.00 -16.16
C ASN A 499 24.72 21.85 -17.42
N ILE A 500 23.64 22.33 -18.03
CA ILE A 500 23.66 23.18 -19.21
C ILE A 500 23.12 24.56 -18.87
N ASP A 501 23.88 25.60 -19.21
CA ASP A 501 23.38 26.98 -19.24
C ASP A 501 22.46 27.15 -20.48
N GLY A 502 21.29 26.51 -20.42
CA GLY A 502 20.26 26.44 -21.46
C GLY A 502 20.26 25.14 -22.27
N ALA A 503 19.06 24.78 -22.77
CA ALA A 503 18.75 23.62 -23.61
C ALA A 503 19.91 23.17 -24.53
N THR A 504 20.10 21.85 -24.71
CA THR A 504 21.04 21.28 -25.72
C THR A 504 20.69 21.72 -27.16
N GLY A 505 19.60 22.49 -27.31
CA GLY A 505 19.23 23.21 -28.52
C GLY A 505 18.55 22.33 -29.55
N ALA A 506 18.29 21.08 -29.19
CA ALA A 506 17.73 20.08 -30.07
C ALA A 506 16.35 19.64 -29.54
N SER A 507 15.37 19.54 -30.43
CA SER A 507 14.07 18.89 -30.19
C SER A 507 14.26 17.37 -30.06
N VAL A 508 15.14 16.97 -29.16
CA VAL A 508 15.55 15.59 -28.88
C VAL A 508 15.43 15.36 -27.38
N SER A 509 15.23 14.10 -27.03
CA SER A 509 15.25 13.65 -25.65
C SER A 509 16.42 12.73 -25.45
N HIS A 510 17.06 12.82 -24.29
CA HIS A 510 18.24 12.09 -23.89
C HIS A 510 17.84 10.94 -22.94
N PRO A 511 17.71 9.69 -23.42
CA PRO A 511 17.46 8.54 -22.56
C PRO A 511 18.61 8.34 -21.60
N ALA A 512 18.32 7.82 -20.41
CA ALA A 512 19.32 7.52 -19.41
C ALA A 512 19.08 6.18 -18.73
N HIS A 513 20.17 5.50 -18.37
CA HIS A 513 20.11 4.18 -17.74
C HIS A 513 21.23 4.01 -16.72
N ILE A 514 20.96 3.24 -15.67
CA ILE A 514 21.97 2.67 -14.79
C ILE A 514 22.39 1.31 -15.37
N HIS A 515 23.69 1.12 -15.53
CA HIS A 515 24.32 -0.11 -15.96
C HIS A 515 25.12 -0.75 -14.82
N ASN A 516 25.34 -2.06 -14.89
CA ASN A 516 26.23 -2.76 -13.96
C ASN A 516 27.72 -2.60 -14.30
N GLY A 517 28.58 -2.60 -13.30
CA GLY A 517 30.04 -2.51 -13.41
C GLY A 517 30.56 -1.09 -13.62
N ASN A 518 31.75 -0.96 -14.22
CA ASN A 518 32.44 0.31 -14.44
C ASN A 518 32.18 0.86 -15.85
N ALA A 519 31.95 2.17 -15.95
CA ALA A 519 31.81 2.95 -17.19
C ALA A 519 32.86 2.65 -18.27
N ALA A 520 34.12 2.41 -17.86
CA ALA A 520 35.24 2.14 -18.76
C ALA A 520 35.18 0.75 -19.41
N GLU A 521 34.62 -0.23 -18.71
CA GLU A 521 34.50 -1.62 -19.18
C GLU A 521 33.15 -1.88 -19.86
N GLY A 522 32.13 -1.12 -19.47
CA GLY A 522 30.75 -1.24 -19.91
C GLY A 522 30.01 -2.39 -19.23
N GLY A 523 28.68 -2.37 -19.35
CA GLY A 523 27.79 -3.35 -18.74
C GLY A 523 26.38 -3.37 -19.31
N GLY A 524 25.58 -4.32 -18.85
CA GLY A 524 24.15 -4.40 -19.16
C GLY A 524 23.37 -3.31 -18.43
N ILE A 525 22.21 -2.93 -18.97
CA ILE A 525 21.27 -2.02 -18.30
C ILE A 525 20.62 -2.78 -17.14
N GLU A 526 20.69 -2.20 -15.95
CA GLU A 526 19.99 -2.69 -14.75
C GLU A 526 18.69 -1.88 -14.54
N TYR A 527 18.76 -0.55 -14.60
CA TYR A 527 17.60 0.31 -14.39
C TYR A 527 17.44 1.33 -15.51
N TYR A 528 16.22 1.44 -16.04
CA TYR A 528 15.84 2.51 -16.95
C TYR A 528 15.49 3.75 -16.16
N LEU A 529 16.05 4.92 -16.49
CA LEU A 529 15.73 6.20 -15.87
C LEU A 529 14.82 7.05 -16.77
N GLY A 530 14.26 8.12 -16.20
CA GLY A 530 13.46 9.07 -16.96
C GLY A 530 14.33 9.76 -18.04
N PRO A 531 13.90 9.77 -19.32
CA PRO A 531 14.56 10.58 -20.35
C PRO A 531 14.58 12.05 -19.95
N ILE A 532 15.64 12.75 -20.34
CA ILE A 532 15.74 14.21 -20.18
C ILE A 532 15.19 14.84 -21.46
N ASP A 533 14.30 15.82 -21.35
CA ASP A 533 13.85 16.60 -22.51
C ASP A 533 14.91 17.67 -22.81
N GLY A 534 15.60 17.56 -23.95
CA GLY A 534 16.61 18.53 -24.35
C GLY A 534 16.03 19.93 -24.67
N SER A 535 14.70 20.07 -24.72
CA SER A 535 14.01 21.35 -24.82
C SER A 535 13.61 21.97 -23.47
N ASP A 536 13.66 21.20 -22.38
CA ASP A 536 13.49 21.72 -21.03
C ASP A 536 14.70 22.59 -20.67
N ALA A 537 14.43 23.84 -20.28
CA ALA A 537 15.47 24.80 -19.91
C ALA A 537 16.22 24.37 -18.65
N ASP A 538 15.57 23.61 -17.77
CA ASP A 538 16.19 23.05 -16.58
C ASP A 538 16.86 21.70 -16.88
N SER A 539 16.51 21.02 -17.98
CA SER A 539 17.09 19.74 -18.42
C SER A 539 17.19 18.70 -17.29
N ARG A 540 16.10 18.62 -16.50
CA ARG A 540 15.98 17.73 -15.36
C ARG A 540 15.08 16.55 -15.70
N SER A 541 15.48 15.35 -15.29
CA SER A 541 14.59 14.18 -15.24
C SER A 541 14.64 13.53 -13.87
N SER A 542 13.60 12.75 -13.57
CA SER A 542 13.60 11.92 -12.36
C SER A 542 12.76 10.67 -12.51
N LYS A 543 13.12 9.65 -11.73
CA LYS A 543 12.38 8.39 -11.65
C LYS A 543 12.51 7.79 -10.26
N ILE A 544 11.41 7.21 -9.78
CA ILE A 544 11.43 6.37 -8.58
C ILE A 544 11.92 4.98 -8.99
N VAL A 545 13.00 4.53 -8.36
CA VAL A 545 13.52 3.17 -8.49
C VAL A 545 13.07 2.39 -7.25
N SER A 546 12.44 1.24 -7.47
CA SER A 546 11.94 0.34 -6.43
C SER A 546 13.07 -0.45 -5.76
N GLU A 547 14.07 0.26 -5.25
CA GLU A 547 15.20 -0.27 -4.51
C GLU A 547 15.51 0.61 -3.30
N PRO A 548 15.88 0.00 -2.15
CA PRO A 548 16.36 0.74 -0.99
C PRO A 548 17.58 1.61 -1.33
N TYR A 549 17.70 2.75 -0.65
CA TYR A 549 18.79 3.70 -0.85
C TYR A 549 20.18 3.07 -0.69
N ASP A 550 20.37 2.22 0.32
CA ASP A 550 21.64 1.52 0.57
C ASP A 550 21.98 0.50 -0.52
N THR A 551 20.96 -0.08 -1.17
CA THR A 551 21.17 -0.99 -2.31
C THR A 551 21.73 -0.23 -3.50
N LEU A 552 21.15 0.92 -3.86
CA LEU A 552 21.61 1.71 -5.00
C LEU A 552 22.95 2.41 -4.75
N THR A 553 23.16 2.94 -3.55
CA THR A 553 24.45 3.57 -3.19
C THR A 553 25.57 2.55 -2.95
N GLY A 554 25.23 1.30 -2.66
CA GLY A 554 26.18 0.17 -2.63
C GLY A 554 26.34 -0.55 -3.97
N PHE A 555 25.60 -0.17 -5.00
CA PHE A 555 25.63 -0.84 -6.31
C PHE A 555 26.92 -0.51 -7.07
N ASP A 556 27.58 -1.52 -7.62
CA ASP A 556 28.70 -1.34 -8.55
C ASP A 556 28.12 -1.07 -9.95
N GLY A 557 28.02 0.20 -10.31
CA GLY A 557 27.34 0.59 -11.54
C GLY A 557 27.79 1.92 -12.11
N TYR A 558 27.23 2.28 -13.25
CA TYR A 558 27.48 3.57 -13.89
C TYR A 558 26.24 4.06 -14.64
N ILE A 559 26.12 5.37 -14.78
CA ILE A 559 25.03 5.99 -15.54
C ILE A 559 25.54 6.38 -16.92
N ASN A 560 24.72 6.11 -17.93
CA ASN A 560 24.84 6.70 -19.27
C ASN A 560 23.67 7.63 -19.52
N ILE A 561 23.95 8.82 -20.04
CA ILE A 561 22.96 9.68 -20.69
C ILE A 561 23.28 9.67 -22.19
N HIS A 562 22.30 9.28 -22.99
CA HIS A 562 22.46 9.09 -24.43
C HIS A 562 22.06 10.35 -25.22
N GLU A 563 22.64 10.52 -26.41
CA GLU A 563 22.37 11.68 -27.26
C GLU A 563 20.91 11.75 -27.70
N SER A 564 20.33 10.62 -28.12
CA SER A 564 18.90 10.54 -28.42
C SER A 564 18.44 9.09 -28.53
N VAL A 565 17.13 8.89 -28.51
CA VAL A 565 16.48 7.61 -28.86
C VAL A 565 16.87 7.09 -30.26
N ALA A 566 17.17 7.98 -31.20
CA ALA A 566 17.61 7.60 -32.55
C ALA A 566 19.11 7.22 -32.59
N ASN A 567 19.87 7.63 -31.58
CA ASN A 567 21.31 7.41 -31.48
C ASN A 567 21.73 6.93 -30.09
N LEU A 568 21.09 5.85 -29.62
CA LEU A 568 21.40 5.23 -28.31
C LEU A 568 22.85 4.76 -28.17
N GLY A 569 23.58 4.57 -29.28
CA GLY A 569 25.01 4.24 -29.23
C GLY A 569 25.92 5.41 -28.84
N THR A 570 25.39 6.63 -28.82
CA THR A 570 26.17 7.85 -28.57
C THR A 570 25.85 8.35 -27.16
N VAL A 571 26.86 8.37 -26.30
CA VAL A 571 26.75 8.81 -24.90
C VAL A 571 27.22 10.26 -24.80
N VAL A 572 26.41 11.11 -24.19
CA VAL A 572 26.72 12.53 -23.97
C VAL A 572 27.23 12.80 -22.56
N SER A 573 26.82 11.99 -21.58
CA SER A 573 27.28 12.06 -20.19
C SER A 573 27.45 10.67 -19.63
N GLN A 574 28.51 10.45 -18.86
CA GLN A 574 28.79 9.15 -18.24
C GLN A 574 29.50 9.31 -16.90
N GLY A 575 29.17 8.49 -15.92
CA GLY A 575 29.87 8.47 -14.64
C GLY A 575 29.56 7.22 -13.81
N ASN A 576 30.54 6.78 -13.03
CA ASN A 576 30.42 5.69 -12.08
C ASN A 576 29.62 6.14 -10.85
N ILE A 577 28.83 5.22 -10.30
CA ILE A 577 27.91 5.47 -9.19
C ILE A 577 28.02 4.37 -8.13
N GLY A 578 27.53 4.65 -6.94
CA GLY A 578 27.53 3.69 -5.85
C GLY A 578 28.94 3.25 -5.43
N ALA A 579 29.20 1.94 -5.37
CA ALA A 579 30.41 1.38 -4.78
C ALA A 579 31.71 1.65 -5.56
N ASN A 580 31.61 1.97 -6.86
CA ASN A 580 32.75 2.30 -7.71
C ASN A 580 32.83 3.82 -8.03
N ALA A 581 32.03 4.64 -7.35
CA ALA A 581 32.07 6.08 -7.53
C ALA A 581 33.48 6.63 -7.22
N GLY A 582 34.04 7.40 -8.16
CA GLY A 582 35.42 7.90 -8.08
C GLY A 582 36.50 6.98 -8.66
N ASP A 583 36.17 5.77 -9.09
CA ASP A 583 37.07 4.91 -9.87
C ASP A 583 36.97 5.26 -11.35
N ASP A 584 37.76 6.22 -11.87
CA ASP A 584 37.74 6.59 -13.28
C ASP A 584 38.34 5.51 -14.23
N GLY A 585 38.70 4.34 -13.69
CA GLY A 585 39.38 3.27 -14.42
C GLY A 585 40.78 3.68 -14.87
N SER A 586 41.29 4.82 -14.43
CA SER A 586 42.63 5.28 -14.76
C SER A 586 43.63 4.71 -13.77
N SER A 587 44.62 4.00 -14.30
CA SER A 587 45.82 3.65 -13.55
C SER A 587 46.74 4.86 -13.29
N THR A 588 46.26 6.10 -13.49
CA THR A 588 47.00 7.33 -13.19
C THR A 588 46.37 8.02 -12.00
N ALA A 589 47.17 8.31 -10.97
CA ALA A 589 46.70 9.12 -9.83
C ALA A 589 46.29 10.53 -10.27
N ASP A 590 45.15 11.00 -9.75
CA ASP A 590 44.63 12.35 -9.95
C ASP A 590 45.54 13.41 -9.32
N VAL A 591 46.16 13.05 -8.19
CA VAL A 591 47.11 13.92 -7.49
C VAL A 591 48.40 13.15 -7.21
N THR A 592 49.51 13.66 -7.74
CA THR A 592 50.85 13.16 -7.42
C THR A 592 51.56 14.12 -6.46
N VAL A 593 51.81 13.66 -5.24
CA VAL A 593 52.57 14.36 -4.21
C VAL A 593 53.99 13.81 -4.18
N THR A 594 54.98 14.66 -4.41
CA THR A 594 56.39 14.30 -4.29
C THR A 594 56.97 14.79 -2.97
N ILE A 595 57.49 13.87 -2.16
CA ILE A 595 58.14 14.15 -0.88
C ILE A 595 59.65 13.85 -0.97
N ASP A 596 60.45 14.72 -0.35
CA ASP A 596 61.90 14.55 -0.20
C ASP A 596 62.30 14.45 1.28
N ASN A 597 63.35 13.66 1.54
CA ASN A 597 63.87 13.41 2.88
C ASN A 597 64.90 14.47 3.27
N ASN A 598 64.62 15.27 4.29
CA ASN A 598 65.59 16.17 4.91
C ASN A 598 66.32 15.44 6.04
N GLY A 599 67.16 14.46 5.65
CA GLY A 599 67.85 13.58 6.59
C GLY A 599 66.87 12.65 7.32
N ALA A 600 67.09 12.45 8.61
CA ALA A 600 66.26 11.57 9.47
C ALA A 600 65.24 12.34 10.32
N SER A 601 65.08 13.64 10.09
CA SER A 601 64.29 14.53 10.95
C SER A 601 62.95 14.94 10.36
N SER A 602 62.84 15.11 9.03
CA SER A 602 61.65 15.70 8.42
C SER A 602 61.48 15.31 6.95
N TRP A 603 60.22 15.30 6.50
CA TRP A 603 59.84 15.33 5.08
C TRP A 603 59.52 16.75 4.64
N SER A 604 59.74 17.04 3.36
CA SER A 604 59.22 18.23 2.71
C SER A 604 58.53 17.84 1.41
N VAL A 605 57.33 18.37 1.18
CA VAL A 605 56.64 18.27 -0.10
C VAL A 605 57.35 19.19 -1.10
N THR A 606 57.93 18.62 -2.16
CA THR A 606 58.71 19.34 -3.17
C THR A 606 57.98 19.57 -4.48
N ASN A 607 56.96 18.77 -4.76
CA ASN A 607 56.04 18.99 -5.88
C ASN A 607 54.65 18.43 -5.57
N VAL A 608 53.62 19.08 -6.08
CA VAL A 608 52.25 18.57 -6.11
C VAL A 608 51.74 18.79 -7.54
N ASP A 609 51.43 17.70 -8.22
CA ASP A 609 50.81 17.73 -9.55
C ASP A 609 49.34 17.29 -9.40
N GLY A 610 48.40 18.06 -9.94
CA GLY A 610 46.95 17.93 -9.67
C GLY A 610 46.42 18.97 -8.66
N ALA A 611 45.08 19.10 -8.57
CA ALA A 611 44.43 19.99 -7.61
C ALA A 611 44.39 19.33 -6.21
N SER A 612 45.07 19.91 -5.22
CA SER A 612 45.01 19.39 -3.84
C SER A 612 45.20 20.48 -2.78
N GLY A 613 44.79 20.18 -1.55
CA GLY A 613 45.03 20.98 -0.35
C GLY A 613 46.39 20.73 0.33
N VAL A 614 47.27 19.93 -0.26
CA VAL A 614 48.57 19.55 0.34
C VAL A 614 49.53 20.75 0.34
N ALA A 615 49.94 21.20 1.53
CA ALA A 615 50.82 22.36 1.69
C ALA A 615 52.29 22.06 1.31
N GLY A 616 52.91 22.95 0.52
CA GLY A 616 54.31 22.85 0.10
C GLY A 616 55.23 23.82 0.87
N SER A 617 56.42 23.32 1.27
CA SER A 617 57.59 24.00 1.88
C SER A 617 57.80 23.97 3.41
N GLU A 618 56.90 23.38 4.20
CA GLU A 618 57.11 23.18 5.64
C GLU A 618 57.76 21.80 5.95
N GLU A 619 58.45 21.68 7.10
CA GLU A 619 58.96 20.39 7.57
C GLU A 619 57.82 19.60 8.21
N ASN A 620 57.55 18.39 7.70
CA ASN A 620 56.42 17.54 8.07
C ASN A 620 55.06 18.29 8.01
N PRO A 621 54.65 18.77 6.82
CA PRO A 621 53.41 19.52 6.69
C PRO A 621 52.19 18.65 7.02
N ASP A 622 51.13 19.22 7.58
CA ASP A 622 49.85 18.51 7.62
C ASP A 622 49.33 18.28 6.19
N LEU A 623 48.78 17.09 5.93
CA LEU A 623 48.19 16.74 4.65
C LEU A 623 46.69 16.96 4.70
N THR A 624 46.15 17.72 3.75
CA THR A 624 44.69 17.78 3.53
C THR A 624 44.34 16.97 2.28
N LEU A 625 43.59 15.88 2.46
CA LEU A 625 43.18 14.96 1.42
C LEU A 625 41.66 15.02 1.19
N THR A 626 41.23 14.78 -0.04
CA THR A 626 39.83 14.89 -0.48
C THR A 626 39.25 13.50 -0.72
N VAL A 627 38.07 13.22 -0.15
CA VAL A 627 37.41 11.91 -0.30
C VAL A 627 37.12 11.65 -1.79
N GLY A 628 37.34 10.41 -2.23
CA GLY A 628 37.17 9.98 -3.61
C GLY A 628 38.34 10.27 -4.55
N THR A 629 39.38 11.01 -4.10
CA THR A 629 40.55 11.32 -4.95
C THR A 629 41.60 10.21 -4.92
N ARG A 630 42.19 9.86 -6.07
CA ARG A 630 43.33 8.92 -6.16
C ARG A 630 44.67 9.65 -6.01
N TYR A 631 45.40 9.34 -4.95
CA TYR A 631 46.70 9.94 -4.63
C TYR A 631 47.88 9.02 -4.96
N ARG A 632 48.98 9.59 -5.46
CA ARG A 632 50.31 8.97 -5.56
C ARG A 632 51.32 9.75 -4.72
N PHE A 633 51.90 9.13 -3.69
CA PHE A 633 52.96 9.72 -2.86
C PHE A 633 54.34 9.23 -3.29
N VAL A 634 55.03 10.00 -4.16
CA VAL A 634 56.38 9.70 -4.63
C VAL A 634 57.40 10.08 -3.56
N ASN A 635 58.15 9.12 -3.05
CA ASN A 635 59.12 9.27 -1.97
C ASN A 635 60.56 9.28 -2.50
N ASN A 636 61.01 10.44 -2.97
CA ASN A 636 62.29 10.60 -3.68
C ASN A 636 63.54 10.40 -2.82
N GLY A 637 63.41 10.36 -1.49
CA GLY A 637 64.53 10.17 -0.58
C GLY A 637 64.89 8.70 -0.30
N GLY A 638 64.30 7.75 -1.04
CA GLY A 638 64.67 6.33 -1.09
C GLY A 638 64.13 5.47 0.07
N GLY A 639 64.07 4.14 -0.15
CA GLY A 639 63.50 3.12 0.76
C GLY A 639 64.13 2.98 2.16
N ALA A 640 64.93 3.95 2.62
CA ALA A 640 65.38 4.07 4.01
C ALA A 640 64.38 4.84 4.90
N HIS A 641 63.38 5.51 4.30
CA HIS A 641 62.33 6.24 5.02
C HIS A 641 60.94 5.93 4.43
N PRO A 642 60.39 4.72 4.63
CA PRO A 642 59.10 4.33 4.05
C PRO A 642 57.93 5.10 4.69
N LEU A 643 56.95 5.45 3.85
CA LEU A 643 55.75 6.18 4.24
C LEU A 643 54.65 5.24 4.73
N GLY A 644 54.02 5.55 5.86
CA GLY A 644 52.82 4.87 6.30
C GLY A 644 51.76 5.83 6.85
N PHE A 645 50.50 5.47 6.68
CA PHE A 645 49.33 6.17 7.22
C PHE A 645 48.78 5.40 8.41
N GLN A 646 48.49 6.08 9.51
CA GLN A 646 48.10 5.46 10.78
C GLN A 646 46.78 6.01 11.31
N ASN A 647 46.04 5.16 12.01
CA ASN A 647 44.91 5.58 12.83
C ASN A 647 45.35 6.20 14.17
N ALA A 648 44.40 6.72 14.94
CA ALA A 648 44.67 7.32 16.25
C ALA A 648 45.29 6.37 17.29
N SER A 649 45.23 5.04 17.06
CA SER A 649 45.84 4.01 17.90
C SER A 649 47.25 3.60 17.43
N ALA A 650 47.82 4.30 16.44
CA ALA A 650 49.11 4.03 15.82
C ALA A 650 49.21 2.67 15.09
N GLU A 651 48.08 2.14 14.61
CA GLU A 651 48.05 1.01 13.68
C GLU A 651 48.15 1.51 12.24
N TYR A 652 48.94 0.82 11.41
CA TYR A 652 49.09 1.17 10.00
C TYR A 652 47.87 0.75 9.19
N LEU A 653 47.27 1.72 8.52
CA LEU A 653 46.18 1.53 7.56
C LEU A 653 46.73 1.24 6.17
N LEU A 654 47.74 2.01 5.75
CA LEU A 654 48.51 1.85 4.52
C LEU A 654 50.01 1.97 4.86
N ASN A 655 50.88 1.18 4.23
CA ASN A 655 52.26 1.04 4.63
C ASN A 655 53.21 0.67 3.48
N GLN A 656 54.16 1.55 3.17
CA GLN A 656 55.14 1.34 2.09
C GLN A 656 56.23 0.28 2.40
N ASP A 657 56.38 -0.22 3.63
CA ASP A 657 57.36 -1.28 3.93
C ASP A 657 56.85 -2.41 4.82
N GLY A 658 55.53 -2.59 4.87
CA GLY A 658 54.88 -3.65 5.61
C GLY A 658 53.40 -3.72 5.29
N ASP A 659 52.64 -4.51 6.04
CA ASP A 659 51.21 -4.67 5.79
C ASP A 659 50.41 -3.56 6.51
N GLY A 660 49.49 -2.94 5.78
CA GLY A 660 48.45 -2.05 6.28
C GLY A 660 47.10 -2.76 6.36
N SER A 661 46.29 -2.44 7.37
CA SER A 661 45.00 -3.10 7.59
C SER A 661 43.97 -2.87 6.47
N LEU A 662 44.15 -1.82 5.66
CA LEU A 662 43.24 -1.42 4.59
C LEU A 662 43.77 -1.67 3.18
N GLU A 663 44.97 -2.24 3.03
CA GLU A 663 45.59 -2.48 1.72
C GLU A 663 44.87 -3.56 0.89
N GLY A 664 44.17 -4.48 1.56
CA GLY A 664 43.35 -5.50 0.90
C GLY A 664 41.97 -5.00 0.45
N ASN A 665 41.62 -3.76 0.76
CA ASN A 665 40.34 -3.17 0.37
C ASN A 665 40.38 -2.76 -1.10
N THR A 666 39.51 -3.38 -1.90
CA THR A 666 39.44 -3.15 -3.35
C THR A 666 39.04 -1.72 -3.70
N ALA A 667 38.24 -1.04 -2.88
CA ALA A 667 37.85 0.36 -3.10
C ALA A 667 39.00 1.35 -2.84
N ILE A 668 39.91 1.01 -1.93
CA ILE A 668 41.13 1.80 -1.70
C ILE A 668 42.13 1.58 -2.84
N ASN A 669 42.09 0.41 -3.48
CA ASN A 669 42.92 0.06 -4.64
C ASN A 669 44.39 0.46 -4.41
N TYR A 670 44.96 -0.07 -3.32
CA TYR A 670 46.31 0.22 -2.87
C TYR A 670 47.35 -0.43 -3.79
N GLU A 671 48.31 0.37 -4.26
CA GLU A 671 49.46 -0.09 -5.02
C GLU A 671 50.75 0.47 -4.40
N GLU A 672 51.73 -0.40 -4.18
CA GLU A 672 53.07 0.00 -3.75
C GLU A 672 54.08 -0.27 -4.87
N ASP A 673 54.90 0.73 -5.17
CA ASP A 673 56.12 0.56 -5.93
C ASP A 673 57.33 1.00 -5.10
N GLY A 674 58.54 0.63 -5.53
CA GLY A 674 59.78 0.96 -4.81
C GLY A 674 60.03 2.47 -4.63
N ASP A 675 59.27 3.33 -5.33
CA ASP A 675 59.37 4.78 -5.31
C ASP A 675 58.19 5.43 -4.54
N GLY A 676 57.22 4.66 -4.00
CA GLY A 676 56.11 5.20 -3.19
C GLY A 676 54.82 4.36 -3.21
N ILE A 677 53.72 4.98 -2.76
CA ILE A 677 52.40 4.33 -2.72
C ILE A 677 51.36 5.09 -3.55
N THR A 678 50.36 4.37 -4.04
CA THR A 678 49.17 4.87 -4.73
C THR A 678 47.92 4.31 -4.06
N PHE A 679 46.90 5.14 -3.83
CA PHE A 679 45.63 4.69 -3.26
C PHE A 679 44.51 5.70 -3.53
N THR A 680 43.27 5.23 -3.47
CA THR A 680 42.06 6.06 -3.45
C THR A 680 41.71 6.43 -2.02
N TYR A 681 41.52 7.72 -1.74
CA TYR A 681 41.16 8.21 -0.40
C TYR A 681 39.65 8.04 -0.15
N THR A 682 39.24 6.83 0.23
CA THR A 682 37.82 6.49 0.47
C THR A 682 37.29 7.09 1.78
N GLN A 683 35.97 7.13 1.95
CA GLN A 683 35.35 7.58 3.21
C GLN A 683 35.80 6.70 4.39
N GLU A 684 35.93 5.39 4.20
CA GLU A 684 36.43 4.45 5.23
C GLU A 684 37.86 4.79 5.68
N LEU A 685 38.74 5.13 4.74
CA LEU A 685 40.09 5.58 5.07
C LEU A 685 40.08 6.95 5.76
N ALA A 686 39.24 7.88 5.30
CA ALA A 686 39.09 9.21 5.87
C ALA A 686 38.59 9.19 7.32
N ASP A 687 37.70 8.26 7.67
CA ASP A 687 37.17 8.08 9.02
C ASP A 687 38.21 7.45 9.97
N ALA A 688 39.13 6.65 9.43
CA ALA A 688 40.11 5.89 10.22
C ALA A 688 41.45 6.61 10.39
N VAL A 689 41.92 7.36 9.38
CA VAL A 689 43.26 7.94 9.33
C VAL A 689 43.40 9.15 10.26
N ALA A 690 44.55 9.26 10.92
CA ALA A 690 44.86 10.38 11.82
C ALA A 690 46.20 11.05 11.48
N THR A 691 47.24 10.27 11.21
CA THR A 691 48.60 10.78 10.93
C THR A 691 49.26 10.01 9.80
N TYR A 692 50.26 10.64 9.18
CA TYR A 692 51.21 9.97 8.29
C TYR A 692 52.60 10.02 8.91
N ARG A 693 53.42 8.98 8.70
CA ARG A 693 54.69 8.82 9.40
C ARG A 693 55.71 7.97 8.65
N CYS A 694 56.98 8.23 8.89
CA CYS A 694 58.08 7.33 8.52
C CYS A 694 58.12 6.11 9.44
N THR A 695 58.08 4.91 8.87
CA THR A 695 58.04 3.65 9.63
C THR A 695 59.32 3.40 10.45
N VAL A 696 60.43 4.04 10.07
CA VAL A 696 61.73 3.90 10.73
C VAL A 696 62.06 5.09 11.66
N HIS A 697 61.64 6.31 11.29
CA HIS A 697 62.05 7.54 11.96
C HIS A 697 60.86 8.30 12.52
N GLY A 698 60.64 8.13 13.82
CA GLY A 698 59.45 8.65 14.47
C GLY A 698 59.29 10.18 14.53
N SER A 699 60.31 10.94 14.15
CA SER A 699 60.27 12.40 14.04
C SER A 699 59.72 12.90 12.70
N MET A 700 59.58 12.03 11.70
CA MET A 700 59.02 12.36 10.38
C MET A 700 57.53 11.98 10.41
N GLU A 701 56.70 12.88 10.96
CA GLU A 701 55.26 12.66 11.20
C GLU A 701 54.49 13.97 11.04
N GLY A 702 53.30 13.91 10.45
CA GLY A 702 52.35 15.03 10.36
C GLY A 702 50.90 14.55 10.43
N ALA A 703 49.96 15.47 10.63
CA ALA A 703 48.54 15.13 10.69
C ALA A 703 47.95 14.94 9.29
N VAL A 704 46.91 14.12 9.19
CA VAL A 704 46.05 14.02 8.00
C VAL A 704 44.70 14.62 8.33
N GLN A 705 44.22 15.51 7.46
CA GLN A 705 42.94 16.17 7.55
C GLN A 705 42.14 15.84 6.29
N THR A 706 40.82 15.71 6.45
CA THR A 706 39.91 15.47 5.33
C THR A 706 39.26 16.78 4.92
N SER A 707 39.26 17.09 3.63
CA SER A 707 38.40 18.11 3.04
C SER A 707 37.15 17.44 2.46
N ASN A 708 35.97 17.93 2.86
CA ASN A 708 34.69 17.55 2.25
C ASN A 708 34.45 18.30 0.95
#